data_AF-A0A7J8GUS7-F1
#
_entry.id   AF-A0A7J8GUS7-F1
#
_cell.length_a   1.000
_cell.length_b   1.000
_cell.length_c   1.000
_cell.angle_alpha   90.00
_cell.angle_beta   90.00
_cell.angle_gamma   90.00
#
_symmetry.space_group_name_H-M   'P 1'
#
loop_
_entity.id
_entity.type
_entity.pdbx_description
1 polymer ?
#
loop_
_entity_poly.entity_id
_entity_poly.type
_entity_poly.pdbx_seq_one_letter_code
_entity_poly.pdbx_strand_id
1 'polypeptide(L)'
;MAMDQVNALCEQLVKAVTIMMDPSSTQRYRLEALKFCEEFKEKCPVCVPCGLRLAEKTQIAIVRHFGLQILEHVVKFRWNSMSRLEKVYLKNNVMELIENGTLNILEEENHIKDVLSRIVVEMIKREWPQHWPDMLIELDTLSKQGETQTELVMFILLRLAEDVVTFHTLPFQRRRDIQQTLTQNMERIFSFLLNTLQENVNKYRQVKTDNSQEPKAQANCRVGVAALNTLAGYIDWVSMSHITAENCKLLEMLCLLLNEQELQLGAAECLLIAVSRKGKLEDRKPLMVLFGDVAMHYILSAAQTADGGGLVEKHYVFLKRLCQVLCALGNQLCALLGVDSNVETPPNFGKYLESFLAFTTHPSQFLRSSTQMTWGALFRHEILSRDPLLLAIIPKYLRASMTNLVKMGFPSKTDSPSCEYSRFDFDSDEDFNAFFNSSRAQQGEVMRLACRLDPKTSFQMAGEWLKYQLSTSVDTGSMNSGTGEGGLCSIFSPSFVQWEAMTFFLESVINQMFRTLDKEEIPVNDGIELLQMVLNFDTKDPLILSCVLTDVSALFPFVTYRPEFLSQVFSKLFSSVTFETVEESKAPRTRAVRNVRRHACSSIIKICRDYSQLVLPNFDMLYNHVKQLLSNELLLTQMEKCALMEALVLISNQFKNYERQKVFLEELMAPVASIWLSEDMHRVLSDVDAFIAYVGADRKGCDPGLEDSCGLNRARMSFCVYSILGVVKRTCWPTDLEEAKAGGFVVGYTPTGNPIFRNPCTEQILKLLDNLLALIRTHNTLYAPEMLAKMVEPFTKALDMLEVEKSAILGLPQPLLELNDSPVYKTVLERMQRFFSTLYENCFHILGKAGPSMQQDFYTVEHLATQLLSSAFVNLNNIPDYRLRPMLHILSESLADPGD
;
A
#
# COMPACT_ATOMS: atom_id res chain seq x y z
N MET A 1 -13.26 -50.59 39.17
CA MET A 1 -14.23 -49.76 39.90
C MET A 1 -15.63 -50.17 39.49
N ALA A 2 -16.60 -50.17 40.40
CA ALA A 2 -17.99 -50.49 40.08
C ALA A 2 -18.60 -49.38 39.19
N MET A 3 -19.46 -49.75 38.22
CA MET A 3 -20.09 -48.84 37.25
C MET A 3 -20.82 -47.66 37.92
N ASP A 4 -21.38 -47.88 39.11
CA ASP A 4 -22.08 -46.86 39.91
C ASP A 4 -21.17 -45.70 40.32
N GLN A 5 -19.88 -45.96 40.54
CA GLN A 5 -18.92 -44.94 40.93
C GLN A 5 -18.54 -44.02 39.75
N VAL A 6 -18.57 -44.53 38.52
CA VAL A 6 -18.34 -43.75 37.29
C VAL A 6 -19.54 -42.84 37.02
N ASN A 7 -20.76 -43.36 37.19
CA ASN A 7 -21.99 -42.58 37.00
C ASN A 7 -22.08 -41.40 37.98
N ALA A 8 -21.80 -41.63 39.27
CA ALA A 8 -21.79 -40.56 40.27
C ALA A 8 -20.76 -39.46 39.95
N LEU A 9 -19.60 -39.83 39.41
CA LEU A 9 -18.57 -38.87 39.01
C LEU A 9 -18.98 -38.07 37.78
N CYS A 10 -19.65 -38.70 36.81
CA CYS A 10 -20.20 -38.01 35.65
C CYS A 10 -21.24 -36.94 36.06
N GLU A 11 -22.11 -37.23 37.02
CA GLU A 11 -23.06 -36.23 37.55
C GLU A 11 -22.37 -35.02 38.19
N GLN A 12 -21.27 -35.23 38.91
CA GLN A 12 -20.48 -34.14 39.48
C GLN A 12 -19.82 -33.30 38.39
N LEU A 13 -19.29 -33.94 37.35
CA LEU A 13 -18.71 -33.25 36.19
C LEU A 13 -19.77 -32.44 35.44
N VAL A 14 -20.98 -32.99 35.24
CA VAL A 14 -22.10 -32.23 34.65
C VAL A 14 -22.40 -30.98 35.47
N LYS A 15 -22.51 -31.09 36.80
CA LYS A 15 -22.72 -29.92 37.68
C LYS A 15 -21.60 -28.90 37.57
N ALA A 16 -20.35 -29.36 37.56
CA ALA A 16 -19.18 -28.48 37.45
C ALA A 16 -19.18 -27.72 36.12
N VAL A 17 -19.47 -28.41 35.02
CA VAL A 17 -19.56 -27.80 33.68
C VAL A 17 -20.71 -26.79 33.61
N THR A 18 -21.89 -27.11 34.17
CA THR A 18 -23.03 -26.19 34.22
C THR A 18 -22.69 -24.92 35.01
N ILE A 19 -22.07 -25.04 36.19
CA ILE A 19 -21.63 -23.89 37.00
C ILE A 19 -20.57 -23.07 36.24
N MET A 20 -19.67 -23.74 35.52
CA MET A 20 -18.60 -23.07 34.79
C MET A 20 -19.14 -22.22 33.65
N MET A 21 -20.15 -22.73 32.93
CA MET A 21 -20.74 -22.10 31.74
C MET A 21 -21.94 -21.18 32.04
N ASP A 22 -22.45 -21.20 33.26
CA ASP A 22 -23.56 -20.34 33.68
C ASP A 22 -23.06 -18.90 33.97
N PRO A 23 -23.58 -17.86 33.30
CA PRO A 23 -23.19 -16.47 33.54
C PRO A 23 -23.58 -15.96 34.94
N SER A 24 -24.61 -16.56 35.57
CA SER A 24 -25.08 -16.17 36.90
C SER A 24 -24.26 -16.77 38.05
N SER A 25 -23.41 -17.75 37.78
CA SER A 25 -22.57 -18.39 38.78
C SER A 25 -21.51 -17.43 39.37
N THR A 26 -21.33 -17.46 40.69
CA THR A 26 -20.36 -16.60 41.38
C THR A 26 -18.93 -16.96 41.00
N GLN A 27 -18.01 -16.00 41.07
CA GLN A 27 -16.59 -16.24 40.77
C GLN A 27 -16.00 -17.38 41.63
N ARG A 28 -16.40 -17.46 42.90
CA ARG A 28 -15.95 -18.52 43.81
C ARG A 28 -16.35 -19.91 43.30
N TYR A 29 -17.63 -20.13 43.01
CA TYR A 29 -18.10 -21.43 42.53
C TYR A 29 -17.53 -21.78 41.15
N ARG A 30 -17.35 -20.79 40.27
CA ARG A 30 -16.71 -20.99 38.96
C ARG A 30 -15.26 -21.45 39.09
N LEU A 31 -14.49 -20.86 40.02
CA LEU A 31 -13.11 -21.28 40.30
C LEU A 31 -13.02 -22.68 40.92
N GLU A 32 -13.92 -23.00 41.86
CA GLU A 32 -14.01 -24.33 42.46
C GLU A 32 -14.36 -25.40 41.41
N ALA A 33 -15.33 -25.13 40.54
CA ALA A 33 -15.71 -26.01 39.43
C ALA A 33 -14.58 -26.19 38.41
N LEU A 34 -13.89 -25.12 38.01
CA LEU A 34 -12.76 -25.19 37.09
C LEU A 34 -11.62 -26.03 37.69
N LYS A 35 -11.26 -25.78 38.95
CA LYS A 35 -10.22 -26.54 39.65
C LYS A 35 -10.55 -28.03 39.71
N PHE A 36 -11.81 -28.36 40.02
CA PHE A 36 -12.28 -29.75 40.02
C PHE A 36 -12.12 -30.41 38.63
N CYS A 37 -12.50 -29.72 37.55
CA CYS A 37 -12.38 -30.23 36.20
C CYS A 37 -10.92 -30.43 35.76
N GLU A 38 -10.00 -29.52 36.08
CA GLU A 38 -8.56 -29.67 35.77
C GLU A 38 -7.93 -30.82 36.58
N GLU A 39 -8.17 -30.86 37.89
CA GLU A 39 -7.66 -31.95 38.73
C GLU A 39 -8.19 -33.31 38.29
N PHE A 40 -9.45 -33.38 37.83
CA PHE A 40 -10.03 -34.58 37.25
C PHE A 40 -9.25 -35.03 36.00
N LYS A 41 -9.03 -34.14 35.02
CA LYS A 41 -8.32 -34.46 33.76
C LYS A 41 -6.88 -34.96 34.01
N GLU A 42 -6.19 -34.36 34.96
CA GLU A 42 -4.80 -34.70 35.29
C GLU A 42 -4.68 -36.01 36.09
N LYS A 43 -5.48 -36.17 37.16
CA LYS A 43 -5.21 -37.18 38.20
C LYS A 43 -6.12 -38.40 38.16
N CYS A 44 -7.33 -38.30 37.60
CA CYS A 44 -8.31 -39.38 37.72
C CYS A 44 -7.98 -40.56 36.78
N PRO A 45 -7.91 -41.82 37.24
CA PRO A 45 -7.62 -42.95 36.36
C PRO A 45 -8.79 -43.31 35.42
N VAL A 46 -10.02 -42.91 35.75
CA VAL A 46 -11.24 -43.26 34.99
C VAL A 46 -11.71 -42.16 34.04
N CYS A 47 -10.79 -41.31 33.55
CA CYS A 47 -11.12 -40.23 32.61
C CYS A 47 -11.75 -40.75 31.31
N VAL A 48 -11.26 -41.86 30.76
CA VAL A 48 -11.77 -42.39 29.48
C VAL A 48 -13.23 -42.86 29.59
N PRO A 49 -13.62 -43.72 30.55
CA PRO A 49 -15.03 -44.08 30.74
C PRO A 49 -15.95 -42.88 31.00
N CYS A 50 -15.51 -41.91 31.82
CA CYS A 50 -16.33 -40.71 32.08
C CYS A 50 -16.46 -39.84 30.82
N GLY A 51 -15.38 -39.62 30.08
CA GLY A 51 -15.40 -38.84 28.85
C GLY A 51 -16.35 -39.42 27.81
N LEU A 52 -16.30 -40.75 27.60
CA LEU A 52 -17.21 -41.46 26.70
C LEU A 52 -18.68 -41.34 27.14
N ARG A 53 -18.95 -41.51 28.44
CA ARG A 53 -20.31 -41.41 29.00
C ARG A 53 -20.89 -40.00 28.85
N LEU A 54 -20.07 -38.96 29.07
CA LEU A 54 -20.47 -37.56 28.91
C LEU A 54 -20.68 -37.18 27.43
N ALA A 55 -19.98 -37.86 26.49
CA ALA A 55 -20.07 -37.61 25.06
C ALA A 55 -21.33 -38.18 24.38
N GLU A 56 -22.15 -38.97 25.09
CA GLU A 56 -23.35 -39.59 24.53
C GLU A 56 -24.38 -38.57 24.01
N LYS A 57 -25.08 -38.92 22.93
CA LYS A 57 -26.09 -38.09 22.25
C LYS A 57 -27.26 -37.66 23.14
N THR A 58 -27.51 -38.39 24.22
CA THR A 58 -28.56 -38.11 25.20
C THR A 58 -28.22 -36.92 26.10
N GLN A 59 -26.94 -36.53 26.19
CA GLN A 59 -26.47 -35.40 26.97
C GLN A 59 -26.59 -34.09 26.19
N ILE A 60 -26.62 -32.97 26.90
CA ILE A 60 -26.58 -31.64 26.28
C ILE A 60 -25.23 -31.38 25.59
N ALA A 61 -25.21 -30.62 24.50
CA ALA A 61 -24.02 -30.38 23.69
C ALA A 61 -22.83 -29.86 24.52
N ILE A 62 -23.05 -28.98 25.50
CA ILE A 62 -22.01 -28.46 26.39
C ILE A 62 -21.29 -29.59 27.16
N VAL A 63 -22.07 -30.55 27.68
CA VAL A 63 -21.54 -31.70 28.42
C VAL A 63 -20.85 -32.68 27.47
N ARG A 64 -21.42 -32.89 26.28
CA ARG A 64 -20.81 -33.73 25.22
C ARG A 64 -19.45 -33.19 24.80
N HIS A 65 -19.38 -31.88 24.54
CA HIS A 65 -18.14 -31.19 24.20
C HIS A 65 -17.09 -31.35 25.30
N PHE A 66 -17.46 -31.18 26.58
CA PHE A 66 -16.54 -31.38 27.69
C PHE A 66 -16.08 -32.85 27.82
N GLY A 67 -16.98 -33.81 27.62
CA GLY A 67 -16.66 -35.24 27.58
C GLY A 67 -15.60 -35.56 26.51
N LEU A 68 -15.81 -35.07 25.29
CA LEU A 68 -14.85 -35.21 24.20
C LEU A 68 -13.52 -34.47 24.48
N GLN A 69 -13.57 -33.30 25.12
CA GLN A 69 -12.36 -32.56 25.52
C GLN A 69 -11.53 -33.33 26.56
N ILE A 70 -12.17 -34.08 27.46
CA ILE A 70 -11.46 -34.98 28.38
C ILE A 70 -10.73 -36.07 27.58
N LEU A 71 -11.39 -36.68 26.60
CA LEU A 71 -10.78 -37.73 25.77
C LEU A 71 -9.60 -37.18 24.98
N GLU A 72 -9.72 -35.99 24.40
CA GLU A 72 -8.62 -35.30 23.73
C GLU A 72 -7.43 -35.05 24.67
N HIS A 73 -7.69 -34.57 25.88
CA HIS A 73 -6.67 -34.36 26.90
C HIS A 73 -5.92 -35.65 27.24
N VAL A 74 -6.64 -36.78 27.31
CA VAL A 74 -6.03 -38.10 27.53
C VAL A 74 -5.05 -38.45 26.40
N VAL A 75 -5.45 -38.28 25.13
CA VAL A 75 -4.57 -38.55 23.98
C VAL A 75 -3.37 -37.60 23.93
N LYS A 76 -3.55 -36.34 24.32
CA LYS A 76 -2.47 -35.34 24.32
C LYS A 76 -1.43 -35.61 25.40
N PHE A 77 -1.85 -35.83 26.64
CA PHE A 77 -0.94 -35.77 27.79
C PHE A 77 -0.74 -37.12 28.50
N ARG A 78 -1.74 -38.00 28.48
CA ARG A 78 -1.73 -39.26 29.23
C ARG A 78 -1.50 -40.50 28.37
N TRP A 79 -1.47 -40.35 27.05
CA TRP A 79 -1.29 -41.45 26.10
C TRP A 79 -0.06 -42.31 26.36
N ASN A 80 1.06 -41.69 26.76
CA ASN A 80 2.32 -42.41 26.96
C ASN A 80 2.28 -43.36 28.16
N SER A 81 1.47 -43.08 29.18
CA SER A 81 1.32 -43.94 30.36
C SER A 81 0.21 -44.99 30.23
N MET A 82 -0.58 -44.95 29.15
CA MET A 82 -1.63 -45.93 28.88
C MET A 82 -1.06 -47.26 28.37
N SER A 83 -1.65 -48.36 28.81
CA SER A 83 -1.40 -49.70 28.29
C SER A 83 -1.89 -49.84 26.84
N ARG A 84 -1.36 -50.83 26.11
CA ARG A 84 -1.77 -51.10 24.72
C ARG A 84 -3.28 -51.41 24.62
N LEU A 85 -3.85 -52.12 25.59
CA LEU A 85 -5.28 -52.45 25.59
C LEU A 85 -6.15 -51.21 25.79
N GLU A 86 -5.74 -50.28 26.65
CA GLU A 86 -6.47 -49.02 26.86
C GLU A 86 -6.44 -48.10 25.63
N LYS A 87 -5.31 -48.07 24.91
CA LYS A 87 -5.18 -47.33 23.64
C LYS A 87 -6.12 -47.88 22.57
N VAL A 88 -6.12 -49.20 22.38
CA VAL A 88 -7.03 -49.87 21.43
C VAL A 88 -8.49 -49.68 21.84
N TYR A 89 -8.79 -49.77 23.14
CA TYR A 89 -10.14 -49.50 23.66
C TYR A 89 -10.58 -48.07 23.32
N LEU A 90 -9.77 -47.06 23.63
CA LEU A 90 -10.09 -45.67 23.33
C LEU A 90 -10.23 -45.43 21.82
N LYS A 91 -9.31 -45.95 20.99
CA LYS A 91 -9.41 -45.88 19.53
C LYS A 91 -10.73 -46.43 19.04
N ASN A 92 -11.07 -47.67 19.42
CA ASN A 92 -12.29 -48.34 18.93
C ASN A 92 -13.56 -47.59 19.36
N ASN A 93 -13.64 -47.10 20.60
CA ASN A 93 -14.79 -46.33 21.07
C ASN A 93 -14.90 -44.98 20.35
N VAL A 94 -13.79 -44.29 20.05
CA VAL A 94 -13.83 -43.03 19.29
C VAL A 94 -14.24 -43.28 17.83
N MET A 95 -13.81 -44.38 17.22
CA MET A 95 -14.27 -44.75 15.88
C MET A 95 -15.77 -45.11 15.88
N GLU A 96 -16.26 -45.81 16.91
CA GLU A 96 -17.69 -46.07 17.12
C GLU A 96 -18.47 -44.76 17.31
N LEU A 97 -17.90 -43.77 18.00
CA LEU A 97 -18.53 -42.45 18.12
C LEU A 97 -18.72 -41.75 16.76
N ILE A 98 -17.82 -41.96 15.80
CA ILE A 98 -17.96 -41.43 14.43
C ILE A 98 -19.04 -42.21 13.67
N GLU A 99 -19.06 -43.54 13.81
CA GLU A 99 -20.01 -44.42 13.13
C GLU A 99 -21.46 -44.16 13.59
N ASN A 100 -21.71 -44.10 14.90
CA ASN A 100 -23.08 -44.02 15.43
C ASN A 100 -23.26 -43.08 16.64
N GLY A 101 -22.18 -42.48 17.17
CA GLY A 101 -22.21 -41.65 18.38
C GLY A 101 -22.50 -40.17 18.17
N THR A 102 -22.66 -39.71 16.93
CA THR A 102 -23.11 -38.34 16.60
C THR A 102 -24.57 -38.30 16.12
N LEU A 103 -25.21 -37.14 16.29
CA LEU A 103 -26.47 -36.77 15.67
C LEU A 103 -26.30 -36.65 14.14
N ASN A 104 -27.42 -36.48 13.44
CA ASN A 104 -27.40 -36.34 11.99
C ASN A 104 -26.65 -35.09 11.54
N ILE A 105 -26.08 -35.10 10.34
CA ILE A 105 -25.33 -33.99 9.76
C ILE A 105 -26.00 -32.63 9.92
N LEU A 106 -27.32 -32.52 9.75
CA LEU A 106 -28.06 -31.25 9.87
C LEU A 106 -28.33 -30.81 11.32
N GLU A 107 -28.33 -31.74 12.28
CA GLU A 107 -28.68 -31.51 13.68
C GLU A 107 -27.44 -31.40 14.59
N GLU A 108 -26.34 -32.04 14.19
CA GLU A 108 -25.11 -32.06 14.97
C GLU A 108 -24.38 -30.72 14.91
N GLU A 109 -23.99 -30.26 16.10
CA GLU A 109 -23.29 -29.00 16.32
C GLU A 109 -21.86 -29.04 15.76
N ASN A 110 -21.45 -27.99 15.05
CA ASN A 110 -20.12 -27.96 14.42
C ASN A 110 -18.97 -28.07 15.44
N HIS A 111 -19.13 -27.52 16.66
CA HIS A 111 -18.11 -27.61 17.70
C HIS A 111 -17.95 -29.02 18.28
N ILE A 112 -18.98 -29.87 18.19
CA ILE A 112 -18.88 -31.30 18.56
C ILE A 112 -18.07 -32.06 17.50
N LYS A 113 -18.36 -31.79 16.22
CA LYS A 113 -17.60 -32.34 15.08
C LYS A 113 -16.13 -31.97 15.15
N ASP A 114 -15.83 -30.71 15.49
CA ASP A 114 -14.45 -30.22 15.67
C ASP A 114 -13.70 -30.98 16.76
N VAL A 115 -14.25 -31.05 17.98
CA VAL A 115 -13.55 -31.75 19.08
C VAL A 115 -13.41 -33.24 18.80
N LEU A 116 -14.43 -33.89 18.23
CA LEU A 116 -14.31 -35.31 17.85
C LEU A 116 -13.18 -35.51 16.83
N SER A 117 -13.10 -34.64 15.82
CA SER A 117 -12.03 -34.66 14.81
C SER A 117 -10.66 -34.42 15.44
N ARG A 118 -10.54 -33.51 16.41
CA ARG A 118 -9.30 -33.28 17.16
C ARG A 118 -8.82 -34.54 17.88
N ILE A 119 -9.70 -35.29 18.53
CA ILE A 119 -9.32 -36.55 19.19
C ILE A 119 -8.68 -37.52 18.19
N VAL A 120 -9.34 -37.71 17.04
CA VAL A 120 -8.85 -38.62 15.99
C VAL A 120 -7.51 -38.15 15.43
N VAL A 121 -7.38 -36.86 15.12
CA VAL A 121 -6.11 -36.30 14.62
C VAL A 121 -5.00 -36.45 15.66
N GLU A 122 -5.27 -36.23 16.95
CA GLU A 122 -4.27 -36.48 18.01
C GLU A 122 -3.86 -37.96 18.06
N MET A 123 -4.79 -38.90 17.89
CA MET A 123 -4.45 -40.33 17.82
C MET A 123 -3.60 -40.64 16.57
N ILE A 124 -3.95 -40.07 15.40
CA ILE A 124 -3.17 -40.20 14.17
C ILE A 124 -1.74 -39.68 14.41
N LYS A 125 -1.58 -38.48 14.98
CA LYS A 125 -0.28 -37.88 15.30
C LYS A 125 0.57 -38.78 16.21
N ARG A 126 -0.05 -39.51 17.13
CA ARG A 126 0.62 -40.43 18.07
C ARG A 126 1.00 -41.77 17.44
N GLU A 127 0.17 -42.34 16.56
CA GLU A 127 0.31 -43.75 16.15
C GLU A 127 0.53 -43.99 14.65
N TRP A 128 0.00 -43.12 13.77
CA TRP A 128 0.21 -43.21 12.32
C TRP A 128 1.58 -42.66 11.89
N PRO A 129 2.40 -43.38 11.09
CA PRO A 129 2.01 -44.52 10.25
C PRO A 129 2.17 -45.93 10.85
N GLN A 130 3.14 -46.16 11.72
CA GLN A 130 3.60 -47.53 12.02
C GLN A 130 2.61 -48.38 12.82
N HIS A 131 1.86 -47.75 13.73
CA HIS A 131 0.95 -48.47 14.64
C HIS A 131 -0.52 -48.45 14.16
N TRP A 132 -0.78 -47.78 13.03
CA TRP A 132 -2.12 -47.69 12.44
C TRP A 132 -2.04 -47.73 10.89
N PRO A 133 -1.52 -48.82 10.30
CA PRO A 133 -1.28 -48.89 8.84
C PRO A 133 -2.57 -48.76 8.02
N ASP A 134 -3.68 -49.30 8.51
CA ASP A 134 -4.97 -49.33 7.81
C ASP A 134 -5.83 -48.07 8.04
N MET A 135 -5.27 -47.00 8.63
CA MET A 135 -6.01 -45.78 8.99
C MET A 135 -6.82 -45.20 7.83
N LEU A 136 -6.22 -45.08 6.64
CA LEU A 136 -6.91 -44.53 5.48
C LEU A 136 -8.06 -45.42 5.00
N ILE A 137 -7.91 -46.74 5.14
CA ILE A 137 -8.95 -47.73 4.75
C ILE A 137 -10.12 -47.68 5.76
N GLU A 138 -9.81 -47.54 7.05
CA GLU A 138 -10.83 -47.36 8.09
C GLU A 138 -11.64 -46.08 7.87
N LEU A 139 -11.00 -44.94 7.56
CA LEU A 139 -11.70 -43.68 7.26
C LEU A 139 -12.54 -43.76 5.98
N ASP A 140 -12.02 -44.39 4.92
CA ASP A 140 -12.79 -44.63 3.69
C ASP A 140 -14.03 -45.49 3.97
N THR A 141 -13.89 -46.56 4.75
CA THR A 141 -15.00 -47.44 5.14
C THR A 141 -16.06 -46.70 5.95
N LEU A 142 -15.65 -45.85 6.90
CA LEU A 142 -16.57 -45.01 7.68
C LEU A 142 -17.32 -44.02 6.79
N SER A 143 -16.63 -43.35 5.86
CA SER A 143 -17.27 -42.36 4.97
C SER A 143 -18.41 -42.98 4.14
N LYS A 144 -18.28 -44.24 3.74
CA LYS A 144 -19.31 -44.97 2.96
C LYS A 144 -20.59 -45.26 3.74
N GLN A 145 -20.60 -45.10 5.05
CA GLN A 145 -21.79 -45.37 5.89
C GLN A 145 -22.83 -44.23 5.82
N GLY A 146 -22.42 -42.99 5.54
CA GLY A 146 -23.34 -41.87 5.49
C GLY A 146 -22.69 -40.49 5.35
N GLU A 147 -23.54 -39.48 5.16
CA GLU A 147 -23.15 -38.08 4.94
C GLU A 147 -22.45 -37.50 6.18
N THR A 148 -22.96 -37.78 7.39
CA THR A 148 -22.37 -37.34 8.66
C THR A 148 -20.95 -37.87 8.84
N GLN A 149 -20.73 -39.17 8.57
CA GLN A 149 -19.42 -39.81 8.67
C GLN A 149 -18.46 -39.22 7.64
N THR A 150 -18.94 -39.00 6.41
CA THR A 150 -18.15 -38.37 5.36
C THR A 150 -17.69 -36.97 5.77
N GLU A 151 -18.58 -36.13 6.30
CA GLU A 151 -18.24 -34.80 6.79
C GLU A 151 -17.19 -34.86 7.91
N LEU A 152 -17.34 -35.76 8.90
CA LEU A 152 -16.35 -35.95 9.97
C LEU A 152 -14.98 -36.36 9.43
N VAL A 153 -14.94 -37.27 8.43
CA VAL A 153 -13.68 -37.66 7.77
C VAL A 153 -13.01 -36.46 7.09
N MET A 154 -13.78 -35.58 6.46
CA MET A 154 -13.24 -34.34 5.87
C MET A 154 -12.62 -33.44 6.95
N PHE A 155 -13.29 -33.22 8.07
CA PHE A 155 -12.74 -32.45 9.19
C PHE A 155 -11.43 -33.05 9.73
N ILE A 156 -11.37 -34.38 9.87
CA ILE A 156 -10.16 -35.09 10.32
C ILE A 156 -9.01 -34.89 9.34
N LEU A 157 -9.24 -35.09 8.04
CA LEU A 157 -8.20 -34.98 7.02
C LEU A 157 -7.70 -33.54 6.87
N LEU A 158 -8.60 -32.55 6.89
CA LEU A 158 -8.24 -31.13 6.85
C LEU A 158 -7.37 -30.77 8.05
N ARG A 159 -7.84 -31.08 9.26
CA ARG A 159 -7.13 -30.74 10.49
C ARG A 159 -5.78 -31.44 10.61
N LEU A 160 -5.68 -32.68 10.11
CA LEU A 160 -4.40 -33.40 10.02
C LEU A 160 -3.40 -32.65 9.14
N ALA A 161 -3.81 -32.20 7.96
CA ALA A 161 -2.94 -31.45 7.06
C ALA A 161 -2.50 -30.12 7.70
N GLU A 162 -3.43 -29.38 8.31
CA GLU A 162 -3.14 -28.12 9.01
C GLU A 162 -2.11 -28.33 10.15
N ASP A 163 -2.32 -29.30 11.03
CA ASP A 163 -1.46 -29.54 12.18
C ASP A 163 -0.04 -29.98 11.78
N VAL A 164 0.08 -30.75 10.70
CA VAL A 164 1.35 -31.35 10.23
C VAL A 164 2.13 -30.41 9.32
N VAL A 165 1.45 -29.70 8.41
CA VAL A 165 2.07 -28.92 7.33
C VAL A 165 2.08 -27.42 7.63
N THR A 166 1.02 -26.88 8.24
CA THR A 166 0.89 -25.44 8.45
C THR A 166 1.35 -25.02 9.84
N PHE A 167 0.80 -25.65 10.89
CA PHE A 167 1.02 -25.25 12.28
C PHE A 167 2.23 -25.92 12.94
N HIS A 168 2.71 -27.03 12.37
CA HIS A 168 3.86 -27.78 12.89
C HIS A 168 3.75 -28.15 14.38
N THR A 169 2.57 -28.61 14.83
CA THR A 169 2.30 -28.89 16.25
C THR A 169 2.99 -30.15 16.79
N LEU A 170 3.73 -30.88 15.95
CA LEU A 170 4.43 -32.11 16.28
C LEU A 170 5.95 -31.92 16.39
N PRO A 171 6.65 -32.78 17.17
CA PRO A 171 8.10 -32.89 17.11
C PRO A 171 8.61 -33.16 15.70
N PHE A 172 9.77 -32.59 15.35
CA PHE A 172 10.31 -32.59 13.99
C PHE A 172 10.36 -33.97 13.33
N GLN A 173 10.88 -35.00 14.04
CA GLN A 173 11.00 -36.36 13.53
C GLN A 173 9.61 -36.96 13.22
N ARG A 174 8.68 -36.86 14.17
CA ARG A 174 7.33 -37.41 14.00
C ARG A 174 6.57 -36.72 12.86
N ARG A 175 6.70 -35.39 12.77
CA ARG A 175 6.13 -34.62 11.66
C ARG A 175 6.66 -35.09 10.30
N ARG A 176 7.97 -35.31 10.19
CA ARG A 176 8.61 -35.80 8.97
C ARG A 176 8.07 -37.15 8.55
N ASP A 177 7.93 -38.10 9.48
CA ASP A 177 7.39 -39.44 9.20
C ASP A 177 5.97 -39.37 8.65
N ILE A 178 5.12 -38.55 9.28
CA ILE A 178 3.73 -38.34 8.86
C ILE A 178 3.68 -37.66 7.49
N GLN A 179 4.47 -36.61 7.27
CA GLN A 179 4.52 -35.89 6.00
C GLN A 179 5.02 -36.77 4.85
N GLN A 180 6.02 -37.63 5.11
CA GLN A 180 6.49 -38.62 4.13
C GLN A 180 5.39 -39.63 3.81
N THR A 181 4.66 -40.11 4.82
CA THR A 181 3.55 -41.06 4.61
C THR A 181 2.39 -40.41 3.85
N LEU A 182 2.04 -39.15 4.17
CA LEU A 182 1.07 -38.36 3.42
C LEU A 182 1.49 -38.28 1.95
N THR A 183 2.75 -37.91 1.68
CA THR A 183 3.27 -37.81 0.32
C THR A 183 3.20 -39.14 -0.43
N GLN A 184 3.55 -40.25 0.23
CA GLN A 184 3.48 -41.60 -0.35
C GLN A 184 2.05 -42.05 -0.68
N ASN A 185 1.06 -41.63 0.12
CA ASN A 185 -0.35 -41.99 -0.07
C ASN A 185 -1.15 -40.86 -0.73
N MET A 186 -0.50 -39.81 -1.24
CA MET A 186 -1.19 -38.60 -1.65
C MET A 186 -2.12 -38.82 -2.83
N GLU A 187 -1.74 -39.65 -3.79
CA GLU A 187 -2.61 -40.05 -4.89
C GLU A 187 -3.93 -40.67 -4.39
N ARG A 188 -3.86 -41.56 -3.39
CA ARG A 188 -5.05 -42.20 -2.80
C ARG A 188 -5.91 -41.20 -2.03
N ILE A 189 -5.28 -40.36 -1.20
CA ILE A 189 -5.97 -39.34 -0.39
C ILE A 189 -6.66 -38.35 -1.33
N PHE A 190 -5.95 -37.84 -2.32
CA PHE A 190 -6.47 -36.83 -3.24
C PHE A 190 -7.58 -37.39 -4.14
N SER A 191 -7.42 -38.61 -4.63
CA SER A 191 -8.48 -39.30 -5.39
C SER A 191 -9.73 -39.53 -4.53
N PHE A 192 -9.56 -39.90 -3.26
CA PHE A 192 -10.67 -40.04 -2.31
C PHE A 192 -11.42 -38.70 -2.11
N LEU A 193 -10.70 -37.60 -1.88
CA LEU A 193 -11.30 -36.27 -1.73
C LEU A 193 -12.07 -35.86 -3.00
N LEU A 194 -11.47 -36.04 -4.18
CA LEU A 194 -12.10 -35.68 -5.45
C LEU A 194 -13.34 -36.53 -5.77
N ASN A 195 -13.26 -37.84 -5.59
CA ASN A 195 -14.40 -38.74 -5.81
C ASN A 195 -15.55 -38.45 -4.83
N THR A 196 -15.22 -38.21 -3.57
CA THR A 196 -16.21 -37.86 -2.54
C THR A 196 -16.92 -36.55 -2.88
N LEU A 197 -16.18 -35.52 -3.32
CA LEU A 197 -16.77 -34.28 -3.80
C LEU A 197 -17.71 -34.55 -4.99
N GLN A 198 -17.24 -35.29 -5.99
CA GLN A 198 -17.99 -35.54 -7.21
C GLN A 198 -19.29 -36.33 -6.95
N GLU A 199 -19.24 -37.38 -6.15
CA GLU A 199 -20.41 -38.19 -5.81
C GLU A 199 -21.47 -37.39 -5.07
N ASN A 200 -21.09 -36.63 -4.03
CA ASN A 200 -22.05 -35.87 -3.23
C ASN A 200 -22.62 -34.67 -4.00
N VAL A 201 -21.84 -34.03 -4.87
CA VAL A 201 -22.34 -32.99 -5.79
C VAL A 201 -23.36 -33.57 -6.78
N ASN A 202 -23.08 -34.75 -7.34
CA ASN A 202 -24.00 -35.41 -8.26
C ASN A 202 -25.33 -35.77 -7.57
N LYS A 203 -25.26 -36.31 -6.35
CA LYS A 203 -26.45 -36.56 -5.52
C LYS A 203 -27.21 -35.26 -5.27
N TYR A 204 -26.53 -34.21 -4.80
CA TYR A 204 -27.14 -32.89 -4.56
C TYR A 204 -27.90 -32.37 -5.80
N ARG A 205 -27.26 -32.37 -6.98
CA ARG A 205 -27.88 -31.91 -8.23
C ARG A 205 -29.14 -32.69 -8.61
N GLN A 206 -29.18 -33.99 -8.34
CA GLN A 206 -30.34 -34.84 -8.64
C GLN A 206 -31.54 -34.52 -7.74
N VAL A 207 -31.31 -34.19 -6.46
CA VAL A 207 -32.39 -33.90 -5.49
C VAL A 207 -32.68 -32.41 -5.29
N LYS A 208 -31.87 -31.50 -5.84
CA LYS A 208 -31.98 -30.04 -5.63
C LYS A 208 -33.36 -29.46 -5.94
N THR A 209 -34.03 -29.96 -6.97
CA THR A 209 -35.34 -29.44 -7.42
C THR A 209 -36.53 -30.17 -6.77
N ASP A 210 -36.29 -31.21 -5.97
CA ASP A 210 -37.33 -31.99 -5.31
C ASP A 210 -37.56 -31.47 -3.89
N ASN A 211 -38.61 -30.64 -3.73
CA ASN A 211 -39.00 -30.06 -2.43
C ASN A 211 -39.31 -31.13 -1.36
N SER A 212 -39.60 -32.38 -1.74
CA SER A 212 -39.85 -33.46 -0.78
C SER A 212 -38.56 -34.07 -0.19
N GLN A 213 -37.41 -33.78 -0.80
CA GLN A 213 -36.09 -34.31 -0.40
C GLN A 213 -35.10 -33.21 0.01
N GLU A 214 -35.60 -32.05 0.40
CA GLU A 214 -34.79 -30.93 0.90
C GLU A 214 -33.73 -31.32 1.95
N PRO A 215 -34.01 -32.13 3.00
CA PRO A 215 -32.96 -32.47 3.98
C PRO A 215 -31.81 -33.27 3.36
N LYS A 216 -32.08 -34.13 2.37
CA LYS A 216 -31.03 -34.86 1.65
C LYS A 216 -30.22 -33.91 0.76
N ALA A 217 -30.86 -32.95 0.11
CA ALA A 217 -30.17 -31.94 -0.68
C ALA A 217 -29.21 -31.12 0.21
N GLN A 218 -29.70 -30.63 1.36
CA GLN A 218 -28.89 -29.87 2.31
C GLN A 218 -27.72 -30.69 2.88
N ALA A 219 -27.96 -31.97 3.21
CA ALA A 219 -26.92 -32.87 3.71
C ALA A 219 -25.81 -33.12 2.69
N ASN A 220 -26.15 -33.49 1.45
CA ASN A 220 -25.17 -33.69 0.38
C ASN A 220 -24.42 -32.39 0.04
N CYS A 221 -25.09 -31.24 0.12
CA CYS A 221 -24.46 -29.93 -0.06
C CYS A 221 -23.43 -29.64 1.04
N ARG A 222 -23.76 -29.91 2.32
CA ARG A 222 -22.83 -29.77 3.46
C ARG A 222 -21.57 -30.63 3.28
N VAL A 223 -21.73 -31.88 2.82
CA VAL A 223 -20.58 -32.74 2.50
C VAL A 223 -19.73 -32.14 1.37
N GLY A 224 -20.37 -31.60 0.32
CA GLY A 224 -19.67 -30.89 -0.75
C GLY A 224 -18.84 -29.70 -0.27
N VAL A 225 -19.40 -28.88 0.64
CA VAL A 225 -18.67 -27.77 1.28
C VAL A 225 -17.48 -28.28 2.10
N ALA A 226 -17.67 -29.30 2.93
CA ALA A 226 -16.59 -29.86 3.74
C ALA A 226 -15.47 -30.47 2.88
N ALA A 227 -15.82 -31.13 1.77
CA ALA A 227 -14.87 -31.67 0.82
C ALA A 227 -14.09 -30.56 0.09
N LEU A 228 -14.73 -29.46 -0.32
CA LEU A 228 -14.06 -28.30 -0.91
C LEU A 228 -13.09 -27.65 0.08
N ASN A 229 -13.52 -27.42 1.32
CA ASN A 229 -12.66 -26.85 2.36
C ASN A 229 -11.44 -27.75 2.64
N THR A 230 -11.65 -29.07 2.65
CA THR A 230 -10.56 -30.04 2.82
C THR A 230 -9.61 -30.00 1.63
N LEU A 231 -10.13 -30.01 0.40
CA LEU A 231 -9.31 -29.86 -0.81
C LEU A 231 -8.49 -28.57 -0.79
N ALA A 232 -9.06 -27.44 -0.38
CA ALA A 232 -8.34 -26.17 -0.25
C ALA A 232 -7.12 -26.31 0.68
N GLY A 233 -7.27 -27.01 1.81
CA GLY A 233 -6.17 -27.28 2.75
C GLY A 233 -5.07 -28.23 2.23
N TYR A 234 -5.32 -28.97 1.15
CA TYR A 234 -4.33 -29.84 0.50
C TYR A 234 -3.72 -29.22 -0.76
N ILE A 235 -4.53 -28.58 -1.62
CA ILE A 235 -4.13 -28.05 -2.93
C ILE A 235 -2.91 -27.12 -2.81
N ASP A 236 -2.78 -26.35 -1.72
CA ASP A 236 -1.70 -25.39 -1.51
C ASP A 236 -0.30 -26.03 -1.55
N TRP A 237 -0.12 -27.20 -0.94
CA TRP A 237 1.21 -27.76 -0.66
C TRP A 237 1.49 -29.13 -1.30
N VAL A 238 0.46 -29.86 -1.77
CA VAL A 238 0.65 -31.17 -2.41
C VAL A 238 1.48 -31.07 -3.69
N SER A 239 1.99 -32.18 -4.26
CA SER A 239 2.62 -32.12 -5.59
C SER A 239 1.61 -31.66 -6.65
N MET A 240 2.06 -30.81 -7.60
CA MET A 240 1.24 -30.33 -8.71
C MET A 240 0.72 -31.49 -9.59
N SER A 241 1.46 -32.60 -9.64
CA SER A 241 1.06 -33.83 -10.35
C SER A 241 -0.30 -34.37 -9.93
N HIS A 242 -0.74 -34.13 -8.68
CA HIS A 242 -2.07 -34.57 -8.22
C HIS A 242 -3.19 -33.60 -8.65
N ILE A 243 -2.89 -32.31 -8.79
CA ILE A 243 -3.84 -31.31 -9.28
C ILE A 243 -4.09 -31.53 -10.78
N THR A 244 -3.04 -31.88 -11.52
CA THR A 244 -3.09 -32.10 -12.97
C THR A 244 -3.34 -33.56 -13.36
N ALA A 245 -3.53 -34.45 -12.37
CA ALA A 245 -3.91 -35.84 -12.59
C ALA A 245 -5.27 -35.95 -13.31
N GLU A 246 -5.52 -37.10 -13.95
CA GLU A 246 -6.74 -37.38 -14.71
C GLU A 246 -7.09 -36.26 -15.72
N ASN A 247 -6.08 -35.71 -16.40
CA ASN A 247 -6.23 -34.56 -17.32
C ASN A 247 -6.85 -33.32 -16.67
N CYS A 248 -6.40 -32.96 -15.46
CA CYS A 248 -6.89 -31.80 -14.71
C CYS A 248 -8.40 -31.86 -14.35
N LYS A 249 -8.97 -33.07 -14.20
CA LYS A 249 -10.38 -33.27 -13.83
C LYS A 249 -10.83 -32.49 -12.60
N LEU A 250 -9.94 -32.27 -11.62
CA LEU A 250 -10.21 -31.40 -10.48
C LEU A 250 -10.59 -29.99 -10.94
N LEU A 251 -9.80 -29.39 -11.83
CA LEU A 251 -10.03 -28.01 -12.30
C LEU A 251 -11.36 -27.91 -13.07
N GLU A 252 -11.67 -28.91 -13.90
CA GLU A 252 -12.95 -28.99 -14.61
C GLU A 252 -14.13 -29.08 -13.63
N MET A 253 -14.03 -29.93 -12.62
CA MET A 253 -15.04 -30.07 -11.58
C MET A 253 -15.24 -28.77 -10.80
N LEU A 254 -14.16 -28.08 -10.44
CA LEU A 254 -14.25 -26.80 -9.74
C LEU A 254 -14.89 -25.72 -10.63
N CYS A 255 -14.56 -25.67 -11.93
CA CYS A 255 -15.23 -24.78 -12.88
C CYS A 255 -16.73 -25.07 -12.98
N LEU A 256 -17.13 -26.35 -13.06
CA LEU A 256 -18.54 -26.76 -13.07
C LEU A 256 -19.29 -26.32 -11.81
N LEU A 257 -18.61 -26.26 -10.66
CA LEU A 257 -19.18 -25.84 -9.38
C LEU A 257 -19.33 -24.32 -9.24
N LEU A 258 -18.68 -23.52 -10.09
CA LEU A 258 -18.83 -22.05 -10.08
C LEU A 258 -20.27 -21.59 -10.38
N ASN A 259 -21.07 -22.43 -11.05
CA ASN A 259 -22.48 -22.14 -11.34
C ASN A 259 -23.44 -22.65 -10.24
N GLU A 260 -22.94 -23.29 -9.18
CA GLU A 260 -23.76 -23.76 -8.06
C GLU A 260 -23.63 -22.81 -6.87
N GLN A 261 -24.66 -21.99 -6.62
CA GLN A 261 -24.60 -20.89 -5.65
C GLN A 261 -24.11 -21.28 -4.24
N GLU A 262 -24.47 -22.46 -3.75
CA GLU A 262 -24.07 -22.95 -2.41
C GLU A 262 -22.62 -23.49 -2.36
N LEU A 263 -22.00 -23.78 -3.51
CA LEU A 263 -20.67 -24.40 -3.61
C LEU A 263 -19.63 -23.52 -4.33
N GLN A 264 -20.08 -22.49 -5.06
CA GLN A 264 -19.24 -21.67 -5.93
C GLN A 264 -18.09 -20.98 -5.20
N LEU A 265 -18.29 -20.55 -3.94
CA LEU A 265 -17.25 -19.86 -3.18
C LEU A 265 -16.08 -20.80 -2.84
N GLY A 266 -16.37 -21.98 -2.29
CA GLY A 266 -15.34 -22.98 -1.98
C GLY A 266 -14.63 -23.48 -3.25
N ALA A 267 -15.37 -23.61 -4.36
CA ALA A 267 -14.78 -23.97 -5.65
C ALA A 267 -13.84 -22.89 -6.20
N ALA A 268 -14.24 -21.60 -6.12
CA ALA A 268 -13.40 -20.47 -6.50
C ALA A 268 -12.16 -20.35 -5.60
N GLU A 269 -12.27 -20.64 -4.30
CA GLU A 269 -11.13 -20.69 -3.38
C GLU A 269 -10.14 -21.79 -3.74
N CYS A 270 -10.62 -23.01 -4.00
CA CYS A 270 -9.77 -24.10 -4.47
C CYS A 270 -9.07 -23.76 -5.79
N LEU A 271 -9.80 -23.19 -6.76
CA LEU A 271 -9.23 -22.73 -8.03
C LEU A 271 -8.17 -21.66 -7.79
N LEU A 272 -8.45 -20.67 -6.95
CA LEU A 272 -7.53 -19.57 -6.65
C LEU A 272 -6.23 -20.10 -6.07
N ILE A 273 -6.31 -20.99 -5.07
CA ILE A 273 -5.14 -21.59 -4.45
C ILE A 273 -4.35 -22.35 -5.52
N ALA A 274 -5.00 -23.19 -6.32
CA ALA A 274 -4.36 -23.96 -7.39
C ALA A 274 -3.62 -23.08 -8.41
N VAL A 275 -4.27 -22.03 -8.93
CA VAL A 275 -3.65 -21.15 -9.94
C VAL A 275 -2.68 -20.13 -9.33
N SER A 276 -2.72 -19.89 -8.03
CA SER A 276 -1.78 -18.99 -7.35
C SER A 276 -0.45 -19.66 -7.00
N ARG A 277 -0.39 -20.99 -7.12
CA ARG A 277 0.81 -21.77 -6.79
C ARG A 277 2.04 -21.29 -7.54
N LYS A 278 3.10 -21.11 -6.76
CA LYS A 278 4.46 -20.92 -7.24
C LYS A 278 5.19 -22.26 -7.22
N GLY A 279 6.15 -22.43 -8.12
CA GLY A 279 6.84 -23.70 -8.33
C GLY A 279 7.47 -23.79 -9.71
N LYS A 280 7.93 -24.99 -10.06
CA LYS A 280 8.52 -25.29 -11.36
C LYS A 280 7.54 -24.93 -12.48
N LEU A 281 8.05 -24.25 -13.51
CA LEU A 281 7.23 -23.78 -14.63
C LEU A 281 6.67 -24.95 -15.45
N GLU A 282 7.42 -26.02 -15.62
CA GLU A 282 6.99 -27.22 -16.37
C GLU A 282 5.69 -27.83 -15.81
N ASP A 283 5.62 -27.97 -14.49
CA ASP A 283 4.45 -28.56 -13.81
C ASP A 283 3.21 -27.66 -13.87
N ARG A 284 3.40 -26.37 -14.14
CA ARG A 284 2.32 -25.36 -14.20
C ARG A 284 1.68 -25.26 -15.58
N LYS A 285 2.30 -25.82 -16.63
CA LYS A 285 1.78 -25.81 -18.00
C LYS A 285 0.34 -26.31 -18.11
N PRO A 286 -0.08 -27.41 -17.44
CA PRO A 286 -1.44 -27.91 -17.57
C PRO A 286 -2.52 -26.97 -17.00
N LEU A 287 -2.16 -25.95 -16.21
CA LEU A 287 -3.12 -24.93 -15.75
C LEU A 287 -3.71 -24.12 -16.92
N MET A 288 -3.05 -24.12 -18.09
CA MET A 288 -3.56 -23.45 -19.29
C MET A 288 -4.86 -24.09 -19.81
N VAL A 289 -5.25 -25.28 -19.33
CA VAL A 289 -6.56 -25.88 -19.61
C VAL A 289 -7.72 -24.97 -19.20
N LEU A 290 -7.52 -24.07 -18.24
CA LEU A 290 -8.52 -23.10 -17.79
C LEU A 290 -8.85 -22.03 -18.85
N PHE A 291 -8.00 -21.88 -19.88
CA PHE A 291 -8.32 -21.09 -21.08
C PHE A 291 -9.12 -21.89 -22.13
N GLY A 292 -9.39 -23.17 -21.91
CA GLY A 292 -10.27 -23.97 -22.76
C GLY A 292 -11.71 -23.45 -22.76
N ASP A 293 -12.47 -23.76 -23.81
CA ASP A 293 -13.84 -23.24 -23.98
C ASP A 293 -14.76 -23.59 -22.81
N VAL A 294 -14.66 -24.80 -22.28
CA VAL A 294 -15.51 -25.29 -21.18
C VAL A 294 -15.24 -24.51 -19.90
N ALA A 295 -13.98 -24.44 -19.46
CA ALA A 295 -13.61 -23.75 -18.23
C ALA A 295 -13.90 -22.24 -18.31
N MET A 296 -13.52 -21.60 -19.42
CA MET A 296 -13.74 -20.17 -19.61
C MET A 296 -15.24 -19.84 -19.67
N HIS A 297 -16.07 -20.69 -20.27
CA HIS A 297 -17.53 -20.52 -20.29
C HIS A 297 -18.12 -20.51 -18.87
N TYR A 298 -17.75 -21.45 -18.01
CA TYR A 298 -18.24 -21.48 -16.62
C TYR A 298 -17.76 -20.28 -15.80
N ILE A 299 -16.48 -19.92 -15.94
CA ILE A 299 -15.92 -18.74 -15.26
C ILE A 299 -16.68 -17.46 -15.68
N LEU A 300 -16.92 -17.30 -16.98
CA LEU A 300 -17.66 -16.16 -17.52
C LEU A 300 -19.12 -16.11 -17.07
N SER A 301 -19.82 -17.24 -17.19
CA SER A 301 -21.23 -17.36 -16.79
C SER A 301 -21.42 -17.03 -15.31
N ALA A 302 -20.53 -17.53 -14.45
CA ALA A 302 -20.59 -17.29 -13.02
C ALA A 302 -20.31 -15.82 -12.68
N ALA A 303 -19.32 -15.19 -13.34
CA ALA A 303 -19.02 -13.77 -13.17
C ALA A 303 -20.22 -12.88 -13.52
N GLN A 304 -20.85 -13.12 -14.68
CA GLN A 304 -22.00 -12.35 -15.14
C GLN A 304 -23.23 -12.53 -14.23
N THR A 305 -23.46 -13.75 -13.74
CA THR A 305 -24.60 -14.05 -12.85
C THR A 305 -24.42 -13.38 -11.49
N ALA A 306 -23.20 -13.38 -10.94
CA ALA A 306 -22.89 -12.75 -9.66
C ALA A 306 -23.00 -11.22 -9.74
N ASP A 307 -22.57 -10.61 -10.85
CA ASP A 307 -22.68 -9.16 -11.11
C ASP A 307 -24.15 -8.71 -11.27
N GLY A 308 -24.96 -9.49 -11.99
CA GLY A 308 -26.38 -9.19 -12.21
C GLY A 308 -27.26 -9.20 -10.95
N GLY A 309 -26.77 -9.75 -9.83
CA GLY A 309 -27.50 -9.88 -8.56
C GLY A 309 -27.53 -8.61 -7.68
N GLY A 310 -26.84 -7.53 -8.07
CA GLY A 310 -26.64 -6.36 -7.22
C GLY A 310 -25.70 -6.63 -6.04
N LEU A 311 -25.60 -5.71 -5.09
CA LEU A 311 -24.73 -5.87 -3.92
C LEU A 311 -25.36 -6.85 -2.90
N VAL A 312 -25.17 -8.14 -3.14
CA VAL A 312 -25.43 -9.21 -2.17
C VAL A 312 -24.09 -9.71 -1.65
N GLU A 313 -23.90 -9.70 -0.33
CA GLU A 313 -22.64 -10.08 0.33
C GLU A 313 -22.02 -11.36 -0.25
N LYS A 314 -22.81 -12.45 -0.33
CA LYS A 314 -22.36 -13.73 -0.88
C LYS A 314 -21.87 -13.62 -2.33
N HIS A 315 -22.62 -12.92 -3.20
CA HIS A 315 -22.26 -12.75 -4.61
C HIS A 315 -21.03 -11.87 -4.77
N TYR A 316 -20.92 -10.79 -3.99
CA TYR A 316 -19.80 -9.87 -4.07
C TYR A 316 -18.50 -10.52 -3.58
N VAL A 317 -18.52 -11.26 -2.46
CA VAL A 317 -17.36 -12.02 -1.97
C VAL A 317 -16.92 -13.07 -3.00
N PHE A 318 -17.87 -13.78 -3.62
CA PHE A 318 -17.58 -14.70 -4.71
C PHE A 318 -16.94 -13.99 -5.92
N LEU A 319 -17.46 -12.83 -6.32
CA LEU A 319 -16.95 -12.05 -7.45
C LEU A 319 -15.50 -11.56 -7.18
N LYS A 320 -15.19 -11.14 -5.95
CA LYS A 320 -13.81 -10.85 -5.53
C LYS A 320 -12.89 -12.05 -5.70
N ARG A 321 -13.35 -13.23 -5.26
CA ARG A 321 -12.56 -14.46 -5.35
C ARG A 321 -12.33 -14.85 -6.82
N LEU A 322 -13.35 -14.74 -7.66
CA LEU A 322 -13.25 -15.04 -9.09
C LEU A 322 -12.35 -14.05 -9.84
N CYS A 323 -12.39 -12.76 -9.50
CA CYS A 323 -11.46 -11.76 -10.00
C CYS A 323 -10.01 -12.14 -9.67
N GLN A 324 -9.74 -12.58 -8.44
CA GLN A 324 -8.42 -13.05 -8.04
C GLN A 324 -7.98 -14.29 -8.82
N VAL A 325 -8.90 -15.22 -9.12
CA VAL A 325 -8.61 -16.39 -9.99
C VAL A 325 -8.15 -15.93 -11.37
N LEU A 326 -8.87 -15.01 -12.01
CA LEU A 326 -8.49 -14.48 -13.33
C LEU A 326 -7.18 -13.70 -13.30
N CYS A 327 -6.90 -12.95 -12.23
CA CYS A 327 -5.63 -12.26 -12.04
C CYS A 327 -4.47 -13.25 -11.90
N ALA A 328 -4.61 -14.26 -11.04
CA ALA A 328 -3.60 -15.29 -10.85
C ALA A 328 -3.37 -16.08 -12.16
N LEU A 329 -4.44 -16.45 -12.87
CA LEU A 329 -4.36 -17.14 -14.17
C LEU A 329 -3.65 -16.31 -15.24
N GLY A 330 -3.92 -15.01 -15.34
CA GLY A 330 -3.20 -14.11 -16.25
C GLY A 330 -1.71 -14.01 -15.93
N ASN A 331 -1.37 -13.96 -14.64
CA ASN A 331 0.03 -13.99 -14.20
C ASN A 331 0.70 -15.35 -14.45
N GLN A 332 -0.05 -16.46 -14.42
CA GLN A 332 0.44 -17.77 -14.83
C GLN A 332 0.81 -17.77 -16.30
N LEU A 333 -0.08 -17.27 -17.16
CA LEU A 333 0.17 -17.14 -18.60
C LEU A 333 1.42 -16.29 -18.87
N CYS A 334 1.52 -15.10 -18.27
CA CYS A 334 2.66 -14.21 -18.44
C CYS A 334 3.99 -14.80 -17.94
N ALA A 335 3.95 -15.74 -17.00
CA ALA A 335 5.17 -16.39 -16.49
C ALA A 335 5.61 -17.60 -17.32
N LEU A 336 4.69 -18.20 -18.08
CA LEU A 336 4.94 -19.43 -18.85
C LEU A 336 5.28 -19.15 -20.31
N LEU A 337 4.65 -18.15 -20.90
CA LEU A 337 4.77 -17.86 -22.32
C LEU A 337 6.14 -17.21 -22.61
N GLY A 338 6.87 -17.74 -23.61
CA GLY A 338 8.20 -17.24 -23.99
C GLY A 338 9.40 -17.85 -23.25
N VAL A 339 9.18 -18.64 -22.18
CA VAL A 339 10.25 -19.37 -21.47
C VAL A 339 10.48 -20.76 -22.07
N ASP A 340 9.40 -21.45 -22.46
CA ASP A 340 9.43 -22.79 -23.05
C ASP A 340 8.68 -22.85 -24.39
N SER A 341 9.14 -23.68 -25.33
CA SER A 341 8.55 -23.83 -26.68
C SER A 341 7.15 -24.43 -26.73
N ASN A 342 6.64 -24.96 -25.61
CA ASN A 342 5.42 -25.78 -25.59
C ASN A 342 4.17 -25.03 -25.09
N VAL A 343 4.29 -23.76 -24.70
CA VAL A 343 3.15 -22.94 -24.28
C VAL A 343 2.89 -21.87 -25.33
N GLU A 344 1.80 -22.02 -26.05
CA GLU A 344 1.33 -21.06 -27.05
C GLU A 344 0.33 -20.06 -26.44
N THR A 345 0.06 -18.98 -27.16
CA THR A 345 -1.01 -18.05 -26.80
C THR A 345 -2.36 -18.78 -26.82
N PRO A 346 -3.14 -18.75 -25.72
CA PRO A 346 -4.39 -19.49 -25.65
C PRO A 346 -5.41 -19.08 -26.73
N PRO A 347 -6.19 -20.01 -27.29
CA PRO A 347 -7.16 -19.70 -28.36
C PRO A 347 -8.29 -18.77 -27.88
N ASN A 348 -8.70 -18.89 -26.62
CA ASN A 348 -9.71 -18.02 -26.01
C ASN A 348 -9.11 -16.81 -25.27
N PHE A 349 -7.89 -16.39 -25.63
CA PHE A 349 -7.28 -15.21 -25.02
C PHE A 349 -8.14 -13.95 -25.17
N GLY A 350 -8.81 -13.78 -26.31
CA GLY A 350 -9.77 -12.68 -26.52
C GLY A 350 -10.94 -12.69 -25.51
N LYS A 351 -11.58 -13.85 -25.29
CA LYS A 351 -12.65 -14.00 -24.29
C LYS A 351 -12.14 -13.69 -22.89
N TYR A 352 -10.93 -14.17 -22.54
CA TYR A 352 -10.29 -13.84 -21.27
C TYR A 352 -10.11 -12.33 -21.10
N LEU A 353 -9.58 -11.64 -22.11
CA LEU A 353 -9.36 -10.18 -22.07
C LEU A 353 -10.68 -9.41 -21.92
N GLU A 354 -11.74 -9.80 -22.62
CA GLU A 354 -13.07 -9.18 -22.48
C GLU A 354 -13.66 -9.41 -21.08
N SER A 355 -13.53 -10.63 -20.56
CA SER A 355 -13.92 -10.97 -19.19
C SER A 355 -13.18 -10.10 -18.18
N PHE A 356 -11.86 -9.99 -18.36
CA PHE A 356 -10.99 -9.28 -17.44
C PHE A 356 -11.24 -7.77 -17.49
N LEU A 357 -11.53 -7.22 -18.67
CA LEU A 357 -11.97 -5.85 -18.83
C LEU A 357 -13.29 -5.57 -18.10
N ALA A 358 -14.23 -6.53 -18.08
CA ALA A 358 -15.49 -6.37 -17.34
C ALA A 358 -15.25 -6.09 -15.84
N PHE A 359 -14.29 -6.80 -15.21
CA PHE A 359 -13.86 -6.52 -13.84
C PHE A 359 -13.17 -5.15 -13.71
N THR A 360 -12.42 -4.71 -14.71
CA THR A 360 -11.80 -3.37 -14.74
C THR A 360 -12.82 -2.23 -14.92
N THR A 361 -13.99 -2.51 -15.47
CA THR A 361 -15.10 -1.54 -15.62
C THR A 361 -16.14 -1.60 -14.50
N HIS A 362 -16.04 -2.59 -13.61
CA HIS A 362 -17.04 -2.81 -12.56
C HIS A 362 -17.05 -1.67 -11.51
N PRO A 363 -18.20 -1.31 -10.89
CA PRO A 363 -18.29 -0.20 -9.93
C PRO A 363 -17.39 -0.33 -8.69
N SER A 364 -17.18 -1.55 -8.18
CA SER A 364 -16.29 -1.81 -7.04
C SER A 364 -14.87 -1.28 -7.27
N GLN A 365 -14.39 -0.43 -6.36
CA GLN A 365 -13.00 0.04 -6.39
C GLN A 365 -12.01 -1.12 -6.17
N PHE A 366 -12.32 -2.08 -5.30
CA PHE A 366 -11.48 -3.24 -5.03
C PHE A 366 -11.25 -4.11 -6.27
N LEU A 367 -12.31 -4.41 -7.03
CA LEU A 367 -12.21 -5.24 -8.24
C LEU A 367 -11.37 -4.54 -9.32
N ARG A 368 -11.61 -3.25 -9.53
CA ARG A 368 -10.83 -2.44 -10.49
C ARG A 368 -9.35 -2.43 -10.14
N SER A 369 -9.02 -2.17 -8.88
CA SER A 369 -7.64 -2.17 -8.37
C SER A 369 -6.98 -3.55 -8.49
N SER A 370 -7.72 -4.63 -8.26
CA SER A 370 -7.21 -6.00 -8.33
C SER A 370 -6.71 -6.39 -9.73
N THR A 371 -7.34 -5.84 -10.79
CA THR A 371 -6.96 -6.16 -12.18
C THR A 371 -5.65 -5.49 -12.64
N GLN A 372 -5.19 -4.43 -11.97
CA GLN A 372 -4.12 -3.56 -12.48
C GLN A 372 -2.78 -4.28 -12.64
N MET A 373 -2.40 -5.11 -11.67
CA MET A 373 -1.11 -5.83 -11.71
C MET A 373 -1.02 -6.79 -12.89
N THR A 374 -2.11 -7.50 -13.19
CA THR A 374 -2.16 -8.44 -14.31
C THR A 374 -2.16 -7.69 -15.65
N TRP A 375 -2.90 -6.58 -15.78
CA TRP A 375 -2.78 -5.70 -16.95
C TRP A 375 -1.35 -5.21 -17.17
N GLY A 376 -0.67 -4.80 -16.09
CA GLY A 376 0.74 -4.39 -16.15
C GLY A 376 1.66 -5.51 -16.62
N ALA A 377 1.43 -6.75 -16.17
CA ALA A 377 2.15 -7.92 -16.66
C ALA A 377 1.91 -8.16 -18.16
N LEU A 378 0.65 -8.13 -18.60
CA LEU A 378 0.25 -8.33 -20.00
C LEU A 378 0.89 -7.29 -20.94
N PHE A 379 0.81 -6.00 -20.60
CA PHE A 379 1.37 -4.91 -21.43
C PHE A 379 2.90 -4.87 -21.43
N ARG A 380 3.55 -5.40 -20.38
CA ARG A 380 5.02 -5.49 -20.31
C ARG A 380 5.56 -6.71 -21.06
N HIS A 381 4.77 -7.78 -21.15
CA HIS A 381 5.20 -9.07 -21.69
C HIS A 381 5.58 -8.99 -23.18
N GLU A 382 6.72 -9.54 -23.56
CA GLU A 382 7.31 -9.34 -24.89
C GLU A 382 6.47 -9.92 -26.04
N ILE A 383 5.86 -11.09 -25.84
CA ILE A 383 5.00 -11.74 -26.84
C ILE A 383 3.58 -11.18 -26.82
N LEU A 384 2.91 -11.20 -25.66
CA LEU A 384 1.53 -10.72 -25.52
C LEU A 384 1.35 -9.24 -25.87
N SER A 385 2.34 -8.38 -25.60
CA SER A 385 2.28 -6.95 -25.99
C SER A 385 2.21 -6.72 -27.50
N ARG A 386 2.54 -7.73 -28.30
CA ARG A 386 2.46 -7.72 -29.78
C ARG A 386 1.25 -8.49 -30.29
N ASP A 387 0.49 -9.14 -29.40
CA ASP A 387 -0.69 -9.90 -29.79
C ASP A 387 -1.80 -8.95 -30.28
N PRO A 388 -2.38 -9.18 -31.48
CA PRO A 388 -3.39 -8.31 -32.05
C PRO A 388 -4.64 -8.14 -31.17
N LEU A 389 -5.03 -9.16 -30.39
CA LEU A 389 -6.20 -9.11 -29.52
C LEU A 389 -5.95 -8.18 -28.34
N LEU A 390 -4.73 -8.19 -27.78
CA LEU A 390 -4.34 -7.26 -26.73
C LEU A 390 -4.28 -5.83 -27.27
N LEU A 391 -3.69 -5.60 -28.44
CA LEU A 391 -3.65 -4.27 -29.06
C LEU A 391 -5.06 -3.74 -29.35
N ALA A 392 -5.98 -4.59 -29.82
CA ALA A 392 -7.36 -4.22 -30.11
C ALA A 392 -8.19 -3.84 -28.86
N ILE A 393 -7.84 -4.35 -27.67
CA ILE A 393 -8.56 -4.03 -26.44
C ILE A 393 -8.05 -2.77 -25.72
N ILE A 394 -6.83 -2.31 -26.02
CA ILE A 394 -6.22 -1.13 -25.38
C ILE A 394 -7.11 0.12 -25.43
N PRO A 395 -7.78 0.48 -26.55
CA PRO A 395 -8.67 1.64 -26.57
C PRO A 395 -9.82 1.53 -25.55
N LYS A 396 -10.40 0.33 -25.39
CA LYS A 396 -11.45 0.08 -24.39
C LYS A 396 -10.88 0.15 -22.97
N TYR A 397 -9.68 -0.41 -22.75
CA TYR A 397 -8.99 -0.34 -21.46
C TYR A 397 -8.64 1.10 -21.06
N LEU A 398 -8.11 1.90 -21.98
CA LEU A 398 -7.79 3.31 -21.73
C LEU A 398 -9.06 4.11 -21.40
N ARG A 399 -10.16 3.86 -22.10
CA ARG A 399 -11.45 4.49 -21.81
C ARG A 399 -11.96 4.13 -20.41
N ALA A 400 -11.86 2.87 -20.02
CA ALA A 400 -12.19 2.44 -18.66
C ALA A 400 -11.26 3.11 -17.62
N SER A 401 -9.97 3.24 -17.96
CA SER A 401 -8.98 3.88 -17.10
C SER A 401 -9.27 5.36 -16.88
N MET A 402 -9.72 6.12 -17.89
CA MET A 402 -10.16 7.50 -17.74
C MET A 402 -11.26 7.61 -16.68
N THR A 403 -12.29 6.75 -16.72
CA THR A 403 -13.34 6.71 -15.70
C THR A 403 -12.80 6.35 -14.31
N ASN A 404 -11.86 5.40 -14.24
CA ASN A 404 -11.29 4.91 -12.99
C ASN A 404 -10.36 5.92 -12.30
N LEU A 405 -9.80 6.88 -13.03
CA LEU A 405 -8.97 7.95 -12.48
C LEU A 405 -9.79 9.01 -11.72
N VAL A 406 -11.10 9.09 -11.98
CA VAL A 406 -12.00 10.04 -11.32
C VAL A 406 -12.30 9.57 -9.90
N LYS A 407 -11.97 10.42 -8.91
CA LYS A 407 -12.14 10.12 -7.48
C LYS A 407 -13.61 10.26 -7.06
N MET A 408 -14.39 9.21 -7.29
CA MET A 408 -15.81 9.07 -6.89
C MET A 408 -16.02 7.76 -6.15
N GLY A 409 -17.15 7.64 -5.42
CA GLY A 409 -17.48 6.41 -4.71
C GLY A 409 -17.10 6.42 -3.22
N PHE A 410 -17.08 7.60 -2.58
CA PHE A 410 -16.84 7.70 -1.14
C PHE A 410 -17.92 6.95 -0.35
N PRO A 411 -17.57 6.15 0.68
CA PRO A 411 -18.53 5.46 1.54
C PRO A 411 -19.64 6.34 2.10
N SER A 412 -19.31 7.58 2.51
CA SER A 412 -20.26 8.54 3.08
C SER A 412 -21.28 9.11 2.08
N LYS A 413 -21.02 8.95 0.77
CA LYS A 413 -21.82 9.55 -0.32
C LYS A 413 -22.72 8.53 -1.02
N THR A 414 -23.51 9.05 -1.96
CA THR A 414 -24.40 8.28 -2.85
C THR A 414 -24.40 8.86 -4.27
N ASP A 415 -23.30 9.50 -4.66
CA ASP A 415 -23.14 10.17 -5.96
C ASP A 415 -22.76 9.20 -7.10
N SER A 416 -22.36 7.97 -6.77
CA SER A 416 -21.92 6.95 -7.71
C SER A 416 -22.36 5.55 -7.28
N PRO A 417 -22.62 4.63 -8.22
CA PRO A 417 -22.85 3.21 -7.90
C PRO A 417 -21.66 2.57 -7.16
N SER A 418 -20.44 3.14 -7.28
CA SER A 418 -19.26 2.69 -6.54
C SER A 418 -19.40 2.86 -5.02
N CYS A 419 -20.22 3.80 -4.53
CA CYS A 419 -20.38 4.08 -3.10
C CYS A 419 -20.85 2.85 -2.31
N GLU A 420 -21.76 2.05 -2.87
CA GLU A 420 -22.33 0.89 -2.18
C GLU A 420 -21.26 -0.18 -1.90
N TYR A 421 -20.43 -0.47 -2.91
CA TYR A 421 -19.29 -1.38 -2.78
C TYR A 421 -18.22 -0.82 -1.84
N SER A 422 -17.96 0.49 -1.90
CA SER A 422 -17.00 1.12 -0.98
C SER A 422 -17.44 1.03 0.48
N ARG A 423 -18.74 1.13 0.79
CA ARG A 423 -19.25 0.92 2.16
C ARG A 423 -19.09 -0.51 2.66
N PHE A 424 -19.03 -1.48 1.74
CA PHE A 424 -18.76 -2.87 2.09
C PHE A 424 -17.26 -3.11 2.32
N ASP A 425 -16.39 -2.41 1.58
CA ASP A 425 -14.95 -2.65 1.56
C ASP A 425 -14.14 -1.79 2.53
N PHE A 426 -14.65 -0.62 2.91
CA PHE A 426 -13.94 0.39 3.69
C PHE A 426 -14.80 0.90 4.85
N ASP A 427 -14.15 1.12 5.99
CA ASP A 427 -14.81 1.62 7.19
C ASP A 427 -15.10 3.12 7.12
N SER A 428 -14.25 3.88 6.42
CA SER A 428 -14.32 5.35 6.35
C SER A 428 -13.92 5.93 4.99
N ASP A 429 -14.22 7.22 4.78
CA ASP A 429 -13.81 7.97 3.60
C ASP A 429 -12.29 8.12 3.53
N GLU A 430 -11.61 8.20 4.68
CA GLU A 430 -10.15 8.28 4.75
C GLU A 430 -9.48 6.99 4.29
N ASP A 431 -10.01 5.83 4.68
CA ASP A 431 -9.55 4.52 4.20
C ASP A 431 -9.71 4.41 2.68
N PHE A 432 -10.89 4.77 2.18
CA PHE A 432 -11.17 4.82 0.75
C PHE A 432 -10.19 5.76 0.02
N ASN A 433 -9.95 6.97 0.53
CA ASN A 433 -9.05 7.93 -0.10
C ASN A 433 -7.60 7.43 -0.10
N ALA A 434 -7.11 6.83 0.99
CA ALA A 434 -5.78 6.25 1.05
C ALA A 434 -5.62 5.10 0.05
N PHE A 435 -6.60 4.19 -0.03
CA PHE A 435 -6.63 3.09 -0.98
C PHE A 435 -6.72 3.58 -2.43
N PHE A 436 -7.60 4.54 -2.71
CA PHE A 436 -7.77 5.11 -4.05
C PHE A 436 -6.49 5.77 -4.54
N ASN A 437 -5.81 6.57 -3.70
CA ASN A 437 -4.59 7.26 -4.10
C ASN A 437 -3.44 6.26 -4.38
N SER A 438 -3.29 5.21 -3.58
CA SER A 438 -2.27 4.17 -3.82
C SER A 438 -2.58 3.36 -5.08
N SER A 439 -3.85 2.98 -5.28
CA SER A 439 -4.29 2.30 -6.50
C SER A 439 -4.14 3.16 -7.75
N ARG A 440 -4.40 4.47 -7.66
CA ARG A 440 -4.25 5.41 -8.79
C ARG A 440 -2.79 5.56 -9.20
N ALA A 441 -1.88 5.59 -8.24
CA ALA A 441 -0.44 5.60 -8.52
C ALA A 441 0.01 4.34 -9.29
N GLN A 442 -0.43 3.16 -8.84
CA GLN A 442 -0.17 1.90 -9.54
C GLN A 442 -0.82 1.87 -10.94
N GLN A 443 -2.07 2.30 -11.07
CA GLN A 443 -2.76 2.38 -12.36
C GLN A 443 -2.03 3.33 -13.32
N GLY A 444 -1.44 4.43 -12.85
CA GLY A 444 -0.62 5.33 -13.68
C GLY A 444 0.60 4.63 -14.30
N GLU A 445 1.26 3.72 -13.59
CA GLU A 445 2.34 2.90 -14.16
C GLU A 445 1.85 1.94 -15.23
N VAL A 446 0.75 1.23 -14.96
CA VAL A 446 0.15 0.27 -15.90
C VAL A 446 -0.37 0.97 -17.15
N MET A 447 -1.02 2.12 -16.98
CA MET A 447 -1.54 2.94 -18.06
C MET A 447 -0.43 3.44 -18.98
N ARG A 448 0.74 3.82 -18.44
CA ARG A 448 1.91 4.16 -19.26
C ARG A 448 2.39 2.97 -20.11
N LEU A 449 2.32 1.74 -19.60
CA LEU A 449 2.63 0.56 -20.39
C LEU A 449 1.63 0.36 -21.54
N ALA A 450 0.35 0.63 -21.33
CA ALA A 450 -0.66 0.60 -22.39
C ALA A 450 -0.43 1.71 -23.43
N CYS A 451 -0.13 2.94 -22.99
CA CYS A 451 0.13 4.08 -23.87
C CYS A 451 1.37 3.88 -24.74
N ARG A 452 2.38 3.13 -24.26
CA ARG A 452 3.54 2.73 -25.06
C ARG A 452 3.14 1.88 -26.28
N LEU A 453 2.12 1.05 -26.14
CA LEU A 453 1.69 0.12 -27.19
C LEU A 453 0.74 0.78 -28.20
N ASP A 454 -0.06 1.76 -27.76
CA ASP A 454 -0.91 2.58 -28.64
C ASP A 454 -0.81 4.08 -28.30
N PRO A 455 0.27 4.75 -28.76
CA PRO A 455 0.52 6.17 -28.45
C PRO A 455 -0.43 7.13 -29.19
N LYS A 456 -0.96 6.73 -30.36
CA LYS A 456 -1.85 7.59 -31.17
C LYS A 456 -3.21 7.74 -30.52
N THR A 457 -3.84 6.61 -30.18
CA THR A 457 -5.17 6.62 -29.54
C THR A 457 -5.10 7.26 -28.16
N SER A 458 -4.06 6.97 -27.38
CA SER A 458 -3.90 7.56 -26.05
C SER A 458 -3.72 9.08 -26.10
N PHE A 459 -2.90 9.61 -27.02
CA PHE A 459 -2.76 11.06 -27.22
C PHE A 459 -4.07 11.72 -27.66
N GLN A 460 -4.79 11.12 -28.60
CA GLN A 460 -6.07 11.64 -29.06
C GLN A 460 -7.08 11.72 -27.91
N MET A 461 -7.24 10.65 -27.13
CA MET A 461 -8.17 10.61 -25.99
C MET A 461 -7.80 11.64 -24.92
N ALA A 462 -6.50 11.86 -24.67
CA ALA A 462 -6.04 12.87 -23.74
C ALA A 462 -6.33 14.29 -24.22
N GLY A 463 -6.08 14.56 -25.51
CA GLY A 463 -6.37 15.85 -26.14
C GLY A 463 -7.87 16.17 -26.15
N GLU A 464 -8.72 15.20 -26.50
CA GLU A 464 -10.17 15.35 -26.46
C GLU A 464 -10.68 15.61 -25.03
N TRP A 465 -10.15 14.93 -24.03
CA TRP A 465 -10.55 15.15 -22.63
C TRP A 465 -10.11 16.54 -22.12
N LEU A 466 -8.91 16.98 -22.47
CA LEU A 466 -8.44 18.33 -22.15
C LEU A 466 -9.34 19.41 -22.80
N LYS A 467 -9.63 19.28 -24.09
CA LYS A 467 -10.55 20.16 -24.83
C LYS A 467 -11.93 20.20 -24.17
N TYR A 468 -12.45 19.03 -23.75
CA TYR A 468 -13.71 18.92 -23.04
C TYR A 468 -13.69 19.71 -21.72
N GLN A 469 -12.68 19.53 -20.87
CA GLN A 469 -12.59 20.22 -19.58
C GLN A 469 -12.45 21.75 -19.73
N LEU A 470 -11.68 22.20 -20.72
CA LEU A 470 -11.50 23.65 -20.99
C LEU A 470 -12.79 24.32 -21.49
N SER A 471 -13.68 23.58 -22.14
CA SER A 471 -14.95 24.09 -22.67
C SER A 471 -16.14 23.96 -21.71
N THR A 472 -16.05 23.07 -20.71
CA THR A 472 -17.13 22.79 -19.77
C THR A 472 -17.12 23.80 -18.62
N SER A 473 -18.30 24.27 -18.21
CA SER A 473 -18.42 25.17 -17.06
C SER A 473 -18.00 24.50 -15.76
N VAL A 474 -17.31 25.24 -14.89
CA VAL A 474 -16.89 24.77 -13.58
C VAL A 474 -18.09 24.66 -12.63
N ASP A 475 -18.55 23.44 -12.38
CA ASP A 475 -19.48 23.08 -11.31
C ASP A 475 -18.75 22.88 -9.97
N THR A 476 -19.02 23.76 -9.03
CA THR A 476 -18.44 23.78 -7.67
C THR A 476 -19.21 22.89 -6.68
N GLY A 477 -20.36 22.33 -7.08
CA GLY A 477 -21.24 21.50 -6.24
C GLY A 477 -22.19 22.30 -5.33
N SER A 478 -23.16 21.59 -4.72
CA SER A 478 -24.26 22.18 -3.91
C SER A 478 -23.94 22.40 -2.42
N MET A 479 -22.73 22.07 -1.96
CA MET A 479 -22.29 22.33 -0.59
C MET A 479 -21.59 23.68 -0.53
N ASN A 480 -22.39 24.76 -0.51
CA ASN A 480 -22.15 25.98 0.28
C ASN A 480 -23.29 26.96 0.04
N SER A 481 -24.38 26.78 0.79
CA SER A 481 -25.32 27.86 1.09
C SER A 481 -24.62 28.89 1.98
N GLY A 482 -23.87 29.78 1.34
CA GLY A 482 -23.18 30.91 1.94
C GLY A 482 -22.97 31.98 0.88
N THR A 483 -24.05 32.65 0.49
CA THR A 483 -24.11 33.91 -0.28
C THR A 483 -23.27 34.02 -1.56
N GLY A 484 -23.95 33.95 -2.71
CA GLY A 484 -23.65 34.75 -3.90
C GLY A 484 -22.64 34.16 -4.90
N GLU A 485 -23.06 34.12 -6.17
CA GLU A 485 -22.28 33.98 -7.41
C GLU A 485 -20.73 33.99 -7.25
N GLY A 486 -20.10 32.81 -7.43
CA GLY A 486 -18.63 32.67 -7.54
C GLY A 486 -17.96 31.79 -6.47
N GLY A 487 -18.53 30.63 -6.12
CA GLY A 487 -17.89 29.68 -5.20
C GLY A 487 -16.59 29.09 -5.77
N LEU A 488 -15.63 28.78 -4.90
CA LEU A 488 -14.41 28.02 -5.25
C LEU A 488 -14.68 26.51 -5.18
N CYS A 489 -14.07 25.72 -6.06
CA CYS A 489 -14.15 24.26 -6.11
C CYS A 489 -13.58 23.61 -4.85
N SER A 490 -14.35 22.72 -4.22
CA SER A 490 -13.82 21.85 -3.17
C SER A 490 -13.05 20.65 -3.74
N ILE A 491 -12.30 19.95 -2.89
CA ILE A 491 -11.63 18.68 -3.24
C ILE A 491 -12.60 17.57 -3.66
N PHE A 492 -13.89 17.76 -3.39
CA PHE A 492 -14.98 16.85 -3.70
C PHE A 492 -15.89 17.36 -4.82
N SER A 493 -15.66 18.57 -5.32
CA SER A 493 -16.47 19.13 -6.39
C SER A 493 -16.34 18.26 -7.65
N PRO A 494 -17.46 18.03 -8.37
CA PRO A 494 -17.43 17.24 -9.61
C PRO A 494 -16.39 17.76 -10.61
N SER A 495 -16.25 19.08 -10.71
CA SER A 495 -15.24 19.70 -11.58
C SER A 495 -13.83 19.35 -11.15
N PHE A 496 -13.47 19.55 -9.88
CA PHE A 496 -12.08 19.30 -9.46
C PHE A 496 -11.66 17.85 -9.63
N VAL A 497 -12.52 16.88 -9.28
CA VAL A 497 -12.18 15.45 -9.41
C VAL A 497 -12.01 15.04 -10.88
N GLN A 498 -12.75 15.67 -11.80
CA GLN A 498 -12.60 15.45 -13.25
C GLN A 498 -11.33 16.11 -13.80
N TRP A 499 -11.03 17.33 -13.37
CA TRP A 499 -9.80 18.04 -13.72
C TRP A 499 -8.56 17.29 -13.23
N GLU A 500 -8.54 16.84 -11.98
CA GLU A 500 -7.42 16.07 -11.41
C GLU A 500 -7.18 14.77 -12.19
N ALA A 501 -8.26 14.05 -12.52
CA ALA A 501 -8.18 12.80 -13.29
C ALA A 501 -7.66 13.02 -14.72
N MET A 502 -8.19 14.03 -15.42
CA MET A 502 -7.77 14.41 -16.76
C MET A 502 -6.30 14.82 -16.78
N THR A 503 -5.88 15.66 -15.84
CA THR A 503 -4.50 16.14 -15.69
C THR A 503 -3.53 14.97 -15.53
N PHE A 504 -3.85 14.03 -14.64
CA PHE A 504 -3.03 12.84 -14.40
C PHE A 504 -2.95 11.91 -15.63
N PHE A 505 -4.06 11.79 -16.37
CA PHE A 505 -4.10 11.05 -17.62
C PHE A 505 -3.21 11.70 -18.68
N LEU A 506 -3.38 13.00 -18.93
CA LEU A 506 -2.58 13.77 -19.89
C LEU A 506 -1.09 13.71 -19.55
N GLU A 507 -0.71 13.98 -18.30
CA GLU A 507 0.69 13.91 -17.87
C GLU A 507 1.30 12.53 -18.15
N SER A 508 0.57 11.46 -17.85
CA SER A 508 1.04 10.08 -18.08
C SER A 508 1.21 9.77 -19.57
N VAL A 509 0.25 10.18 -20.40
CA VAL A 509 0.26 9.96 -21.85
C VAL A 509 1.40 10.72 -22.51
N ILE A 510 1.53 12.03 -22.24
CA ILE A 510 2.56 12.87 -22.87
C ILE A 510 3.96 12.40 -22.46
N ASN A 511 4.20 12.16 -21.17
CA ASN A 511 5.49 11.66 -20.70
C ASN A 511 5.87 10.33 -21.36
N GLN A 512 4.91 9.43 -21.57
CA GLN A 512 5.18 8.16 -22.23
C GLN A 512 5.43 8.33 -23.73
N MET A 513 4.62 9.14 -24.41
CA MET A 513 4.72 9.41 -25.84
C MET A 513 6.12 9.94 -26.23
N PHE A 514 6.62 10.92 -25.49
CA PHE A 514 7.96 11.49 -25.71
C PHE A 514 9.12 10.52 -25.40
N ARG A 515 8.84 9.39 -24.73
CA ARG A 515 9.82 8.33 -24.49
C ARG A 515 9.81 7.23 -25.55
N THR A 516 8.71 7.09 -26.30
CA THR A 516 8.49 5.93 -27.16
C THR A 516 8.40 6.27 -28.64
N LEU A 517 7.79 7.41 -28.98
CA LEU A 517 7.71 7.85 -30.37
C LEU A 517 9.04 8.47 -30.79
N ASP A 518 9.41 8.21 -32.04
CA ASP A 518 10.50 8.92 -32.69
C ASP A 518 10.13 10.40 -32.90
N LYS A 519 11.14 11.26 -32.96
CA LYS A 519 10.94 12.72 -33.05
C LYS A 519 10.08 13.16 -34.25
N GLU A 520 10.09 12.38 -35.33
CA GLU A 520 9.35 12.66 -36.56
C GLU A 520 7.86 12.30 -36.46
N GLU A 521 7.50 11.36 -35.58
CA GLU A 521 6.12 10.88 -35.43
C GLU A 521 5.32 11.66 -34.38
N ILE A 522 5.97 12.59 -33.67
CA ILE A 522 5.33 13.39 -32.63
C ILE A 522 4.31 14.35 -33.28
N PRO A 523 3.05 14.37 -32.80
CA PRO A 523 2.02 15.28 -33.32
C PRO A 523 2.23 16.71 -32.80
N VAL A 524 3.25 17.39 -33.32
CA VAL A 524 3.69 18.71 -32.84
C VAL A 524 2.59 19.76 -32.95
N ASN A 525 1.84 19.80 -34.06
CA ASN A 525 0.80 20.81 -34.27
C ASN A 525 -0.33 20.69 -33.24
N ASP A 526 -0.83 19.47 -33.03
CA ASP A 526 -1.90 19.20 -32.06
C ASP A 526 -1.41 19.48 -30.63
N GLY A 527 -0.16 19.11 -30.30
CA GLY A 527 0.45 19.40 -29.01
C GLY A 527 0.58 20.89 -28.72
N ILE A 528 0.98 21.68 -29.71
CA ILE A 528 1.04 23.15 -29.61
C ILE A 528 -0.36 23.77 -29.53
N GLU A 529 -1.35 23.24 -30.26
CA GLU A 529 -2.74 23.67 -30.14
C GLU A 529 -3.25 23.48 -28.71
N LEU A 530 -3.04 22.29 -28.13
CA LEU A 530 -3.42 22.01 -26.74
C LEU A 530 -2.68 22.93 -25.75
N LEU A 531 -1.37 23.14 -25.93
CA LEU A 531 -0.59 24.05 -25.09
C LEU A 531 -1.15 25.48 -25.14
N GLN A 532 -1.50 25.95 -26.33
CA GLN A 532 -2.04 27.29 -26.53
C GLN A 532 -3.41 27.44 -25.86
N MET A 533 -4.27 26.43 -25.95
CA MET A 533 -5.57 26.44 -25.27
C MET A 533 -5.42 26.52 -23.75
N VAL A 534 -4.48 25.76 -23.18
CA VAL A 534 -4.21 25.77 -21.72
C VAL A 534 -3.61 27.10 -21.26
N LEU A 535 -2.70 27.70 -22.04
CA LEU A 535 -2.10 29.00 -21.71
C LEU A 535 -3.15 30.12 -21.69
N ASN A 536 -4.11 30.08 -22.61
CA ASN A 536 -5.18 31.07 -22.74
C ASN A 536 -6.31 30.89 -21.72
N PHE A 537 -6.41 29.72 -21.08
CA PHE A 537 -7.44 29.46 -20.09
C PHE A 537 -7.12 30.15 -18.77
N ASP A 538 -8.05 30.96 -18.26
CA ASP A 538 -7.89 31.69 -17.00
C ASP A 538 -8.94 31.27 -15.98
N THR A 539 -8.51 31.18 -14.72
CA THR A 539 -9.37 30.77 -13.61
C THR A 539 -8.92 31.43 -12.32
N LYS A 540 -9.91 31.82 -11.50
CA LYS A 540 -9.70 32.32 -10.14
C LYS A 540 -9.69 31.19 -9.10
N ASP A 541 -9.95 29.96 -9.53
CA ASP A 541 -9.93 28.81 -8.65
C ASP A 541 -8.52 28.25 -8.46
N PRO A 542 -8.00 28.17 -7.21
CA PRO A 542 -6.65 27.68 -6.98
C PRO A 542 -6.48 26.20 -7.34
N LEU A 543 -7.47 25.35 -7.09
CA LEU A 543 -7.33 23.91 -7.35
C LEU A 543 -7.31 23.63 -8.87
N ILE A 544 -8.18 24.31 -9.63
CA ILE A 544 -8.18 24.21 -11.09
C ILE A 544 -6.91 24.83 -11.68
N LEU A 545 -6.44 25.98 -11.16
CA LEU A 545 -5.19 26.58 -11.60
C LEU A 545 -3.99 25.64 -11.38
N SER A 546 -3.96 24.87 -10.28
CA SER A 546 -2.93 23.85 -10.07
C SER A 546 -2.94 22.75 -11.14
N CYS A 547 -4.12 22.36 -11.63
CA CYS A 547 -4.28 21.41 -12.73
C CYS A 547 -3.72 22.00 -14.04
N VAL A 548 -4.14 23.24 -14.37
CA VAL A 548 -3.65 23.99 -15.54
C VAL A 548 -2.13 24.09 -15.55
N LEU A 549 -1.49 24.42 -14.42
CA LEU A 549 -0.01 24.50 -14.34
C LEU A 549 0.68 23.14 -14.55
N THR A 550 0.02 22.06 -14.14
CA THR A 550 0.49 20.70 -14.41
C THR A 550 0.37 20.36 -15.88
N ASP A 551 -0.74 20.72 -16.53
CA ASP A 551 -0.95 20.53 -17.97
C ASP A 551 0.07 21.35 -18.79
N VAL A 552 0.35 22.60 -18.39
CA VAL A 552 1.43 23.41 -18.99
C VAL A 552 2.78 22.69 -18.87
N SER A 553 3.08 22.14 -17.70
CA SER A 553 4.34 21.42 -17.45
C SER A 553 4.42 20.10 -18.24
N ALA A 554 3.28 19.41 -18.43
CA ALA A 554 3.18 18.19 -19.20
C ALA A 554 3.36 18.45 -20.70
N LEU A 555 2.77 19.53 -21.22
CA LEU A 555 2.84 19.94 -22.62
C LEU A 555 4.10 20.77 -22.95
N PHE A 556 4.90 21.15 -21.93
CA PHE A 556 6.15 21.91 -22.13
C PHE A 556 7.14 21.29 -23.13
N PRO A 557 7.31 19.96 -23.25
CA PRO A 557 8.23 19.38 -24.25
C PRO A 557 7.96 19.87 -25.68
N PHE A 558 6.72 20.24 -26.02
CA PHE A 558 6.38 20.79 -27.34
C PHE A 558 7.03 22.16 -27.63
N VAL A 559 7.37 22.95 -26.59
CA VAL A 559 8.05 24.24 -26.73
C VAL A 559 9.44 24.08 -27.35
N THR A 560 10.06 22.90 -27.25
CA THR A 560 11.35 22.62 -27.93
C THR A 560 11.25 22.71 -29.46
N TYR A 561 10.06 22.48 -30.03
CA TYR A 561 9.79 22.61 -31.47
C TYR A 561 9.32 24.02 -31.86
N ARG A 562 8.72 24.76 -30.92
CA ARG A 562 8.25 26.14 -31.09
C ARG A 562 8.65 27.01 -29.88
N PRO A 563 9.91 27.50 -29.85
CA PRO A 563 10.42 28.30 -28.72
C PRO A 563 9.67 29.62 -28.48
N GLU A 564 8.88 30.09 -29.44
CA GLU A 564 8.07 31.30 -29.39
C GLU A 564 7.11 31.34 -28.18
N PHE A 565 6.62 30.19 -27.72
CA PHE A 565 5.68 30.09 -26.58
C PHE A 565 6.35 30.23 -25.21
N LEU A 566 7.68 30.25 -25.13
CA LEU A 566 8.41 30.29 -23.86
C LEU A 566 8.07 31.52 -23.01
N SER A 567 7.87 32.68 -23.65
CA SER A 567 7.50 33.93 -22.97
C SER A 567 6.10 33.84 -22.34
N GLN A 568 5.12 33.29 -23.07
CA GLN A 568 3.77 33.05 -22.56
C GLN A 568 3.74 32.02 -21.42
N VAL A 569 4.53 30.94 -21.54
CA VAL A 569 4.67 29.95 -20.46
C VAL A 569 5.18 30.61 -19.18
N PHE A 570 6.26 31.39 -19.26
CA PHE A 570 6.78 32.09 -18.09
C PHE A 570 5.79 33.13 -17.55
N SER A 571 5.10 33.87 -18.42
CA SER A 571 4.06 34.80 -17.99
C SER A 571 2.98 34.09 -17.16
N LYS A 572 2.51 32.91 -17.61
CA LYS A 572 1.54 32.10 -16.85
C LYS A 572 2.12 31.64 -15.52
N LEU A 573 3.32 31.03 -15.51
CA LEU A 573 3.94 30.51 -14.29
C LEU A 573 4.22 31.62 -13.25
N PHE A 574 4.82 32.74 -13.64
CA PHE A 574 5.13 33.84 -12.71
C PHE A 574 3.86 34.52 -12.20
N SER A 575 2.82 34.68 -13.03
CA SER A 575 1.52 35.17 -12.55
C SER A 575 0.92 34.27 -11.46
N SER A 576 1.14 32.95 -11.56
CA SER A 576 0.71 31.99 -10.55
C SER A 576 1.58 31.98 -9.29
N VAL A 577 2.85 32.40 -9.36
CA VAL A 577 3.71 32.58 -8.17
C VAL A 577 3.19 33.70 -7.28
N THR A 578 2.63 34.76 -7.86
CA THR A 578 2.02 35.89 -7.13
C THR A 578 0.50 35.75 -6.97
N PHE A 579 -0.06 34.55 -7.22
CA PHE A 579 -1.49 34.31 -7.16
C PHE A 579 -2.08 34.58 -5.77
N GLU A 580 -3.23 35.24 -5.75
CA GLU A 580 -4.00 35.62 -4.56
C GLU A 580 -5.50 35.70 -4.93
N THR A 581 -6.37 35.16 -4.07
CA THR A 581 -7.81 35.02 -4.37
C THR A 581 -8.66 36.23 -3.92
N VAL A 582 -8.13 37.10 -3.04
CA VAL A 582 -8.82 38.27 -2.48
C VAL A 582 -7.86 39.45 -2.49
N GLU A 583 -8.32 40.62 -2.96
CA GLU A 583 -7.62 41.89 -2.80
C GLU A 583 -7.42 42.20 -1.30
N GLU A 584 -6.19 42.02 -0.82
CA GLU A 584 -5.60 42.54 0.43
C GLU A 584 -6.30 42.28 1.80
N SER A 585 -5.50 41.70 2.71
CA SER A 585 -5.43 41.99 4.16
C SER A 585 -6.55 41.58 5.12
N LYS A 586 -7.67 40.94 4.72
CA LYS A 586 -8.73 40.56 5.67
C LYS A 586 -8.66 39.14 6.26
N ALA A 587 -8.02 38.18 5.58
CA ALA A 587 -7.94 36.79 6.04
C ALA A 587 -6.58 36.13 5.69
N PRO A 588 -6.07 35.20 6.50
CA PRO A 588 -4.85 34.47 6.17
C PRO A 588 -5.03 33.61 4.92
N ARG A 589 -4.00 33.52 4.08
CA ARG A 589 -3.99 32.70 2.86
C ARG A 589 -4.40 31.25 3.15
N THR A 590 -5.17 30.67 2.24
CA THR A 590 -5.67 29.29 2.33
C THR A 590 -4.57 28.29 1.97
N ARG A 591 -4.74 27.01 2.33
CA ARG A 591 -3.81 25.94 1.95
C ARG A 591 -3.73 25.76 0.43
N ALA A 592 -4.86 25.90 -0.27
CA ALA A 592 -4.92 25.78 -1.73
C ALA A 592 -4.08 26.85 -2.45
N VAL A 593 -4.21 28.13 -2.07
CA VAL A 593 -3.42 29.23 -2.67
C VAL A 593 -1.92 29.00 -2.46
N ARG A 594 -1.51 28.61 -1.25
CA ARG A 594 -0.11 28.25 -0.98
C ARG A 594 0.37 27.09 -1.85
N ASN A 595 -0.48 26.09 -2.07
CA ASN A 595 -0.13 24.94 -2.90
C ASN A 595 0.09 25.34 -4.37
N VAL A 596 -0.76 26.20 -4.94
CA VAL A 596 -0.61 26.72 -6.32
C VAL A 596 0.69 27.48 -6.50
N ARG A 597 0.98 28.42 -5.60
CA ARG A 597 2.21 29.23 -5.68
C ARG A 597 3.45 28.35 -5.61
N ARG A 598 3.45 27.38 -4.70
CA ARG A 598 4.50 26.36 -4.60
C ARG A 598 4.59 25.50 -5.86
N HIS A 599 3.46 25.12 -6.46
CA HIS A 599 3.40 24.36 -7.70
C HIS A 599 3.99 25.13 -8.88
N ALA A 600 3.70 26.42 -8.98
CA ALA A 600 4.29 27.32 -9.96
C ALA A 600 5.82 27.41 -9.79
N CYS A 601 6.32 27.66 -8.58
CA CYS A 601 7.75 27.65 -8.29
C CYS A 601 8.42 26.31 -8.65
N SER A 602 7.77 25.19 -8.32
CA SER A 602 8.25 23.84 -8.67
C SER A 602 8.31 23.62 -10.18
N SER A 603 7.31 24.12 -10.91
CA SER A 603 7.25 24.04 -12.38
C SER A 603 8.38 24.86 -13.02
N ILE A 604 8.66 26.06 -12.50
CA ILE A 604 9.80 26.89 -12.93
C ILE A 604 11.11 26.14 -12.70
N ILE A 605 11.34 25.56 -11.51
CA ILE A 605 12.54 24.75 -11.22
C ILE A 605 12.67 23.58 -12.21
N LYS A 606 11.57 22.85 -12.46
CA LYS A 606 11.56 21.69 -13.38
C LYS A 606 11.96 22.11 -14.79
N ILE A 607 11.38 23.19 -15.30
CA ILE A 607 11.71 23.74 -16.63
C ILE A 607 13.17 24.20 -16.69
N CYS A 608 13.63 24.97 -15.70
CA CYS A 608 15.00 25.46 -15.63
C CYS A 608 16.02 24.33 -15.50
N ARG A 609 15.67 23.20 -14.88
CA ARG A 609 16.53 22.01 -14.78
C ARG A 609 16.55 21.22 -16.09
N ASP A 610 15.38 20.86 -16.60
CA ASP A 610 15.23 19.89 -17.69
C ASP A 610 15.49 20.52 -19.08
N TYR A 611 15.23 21.83 -19.22
CA TYR A 611 15.34 22.58 -20.48
C TYR A 611 16.20 23.84 -20.35
N SER A 612 17.24 23.76 -19.53
CA SER A 612 18.13 24.87 -19.21
C SER A 612 18.72 25.61 -20.44
N GLN A 613 19.01 24.88 -21.54
CA GLN A 613 19.48 25.46 -22.81
C GLN A 613 18.45 26.39 -23.48
N LEU A 614 17.17 26.06 -23.38
CA LEU A 614 16.06 26.84 -23.95
C LEU A 614 15.83 28.14 -23.15
N VAL A 615 16.09 28.09 -21.84
CA VAL A 615 15.84 29.19 -20.91
C VAL A 615 17.00 30.19 -20.86
N LEU A 616 18.24 29.72 -21.05
CA LEU A 616 19.47 30.52 -20.93
C LEU A 616 19.44 31.86 -21.69
N PRO A 617 18.94 31.96 -22.95
CA PRO A 617 18.88 33.23 -23.67
C PRO A 617 18.04 34.32 -22.97
N ASN A 618 17.08 33.91 -22.13
CA ASN A 618 16.20 34.80 -21.39
C ASN A 618 16.62 34.98 -19.92
N PHE A 619 17.85 34.60 -19.56
CA PHE A 619 18.33 34.64 -18.18
C PHE A 619 18.24 36.03 -17.55
N ASP A 620 18.67 37.08 -18.27
CA ASP A 620 18.68 38.44 -17.72
C ASP A 620 17.26 38.94 -17.40
N MET A 621 16.29 38.60 -18.24
CA MET A 621 14.88 38.92 -18.00
C MET A 621 14.37 38.20 -16.74
N LEU A 622 14.65 36.91 -16.61
CA LEU A 622 14.24 36.10 -15.46
C LEU A 622 14.91 36.56 -14.16
N TYR A 623 16.21 36.85 -14.21
CA TYR A 623 16.97 37.34 -13.08
C TYR A 623 16.43 38.68 -12.58
N ASN A 624 16.18 39.63 -13.49
CA ASN A 624 15.61 40.92 -13.14
C ASN A 624 14.19 40.80 -12.55
N HIS A 625 13.37 39.92 -13.11
CA HIS A 625 12.01 39.71 -12.60
C HIS A 625 12.02 39.08 -11.20
N VAL A 626 12.86 38.06 -10.96
CA VAL A 626 13.02 37.46 -9.63
C VAL A 626 13.58 38.49 -8.64
N LYS A 627 14.55 39.32 -9.03
CA LYS A 627 15.09 40.40 -8.18
C LYS A 627 14.02 41.41 -7.77
N GLN A 628 13.12 41.77 -8.70
CA GLN A 628 11.95 42.61 -8.40
C GLN A 628 11.03 41.92 -7.39
N LEU A 629 10.70 40.63 -7.58
CA LEU A 629 9.86 39.88 -6.63
C LEU A 629 10.50 39.73 -5.25
N LEU A 630 11.83 39.65 -5.17
CA LEU A 630 12.58 39.56 -3.90
C LEU A 630 12.72 40.91 -3.19
N SER A 631 12.62 42.04 -3.90
CA SER A 631 12.76 43.38 -3.31
C SER A 631 11.68 43.72 -2.29
N ASN A 632 10.48 43.16 -2.42
CA ASN A 632 9.44 43.24 -1.40
C ASN A 632 9.57 42.05 -0.44
N GLU A 633 10.05 42.29 0.78
CA GLU A 633 10.32 41.23 1.74
C GLU A 633 9.06 40.41 2.10
N LEU A 634 7.87 41.01 2.03
CA LEU A 634 6.61 40.42 2.50
C LEU A 634 5.78 39.74 1.40
N LEU A 635 6.12 39.94 0.12
CA LEU A 635 5.32 39.44 -1.01
C LEU A 635 5.37 37.92 -1.18
N LEU A 636 6.57 37.33 -1.02
CA LEU A 636 6.81 35.90 -1.23
C LEU A 636 7.12 35.19 0.09
N THR A 637 6.68 33.93 0.20
CA THR A 637 7.14 33.06 1.29
C THR A 637 8.60 32.69 1.13
N GLN A 638 9.27 32.32 2.21
CA GLN A 638 10.69 31.96 2.18
C GLN A 638 10.96 30.78 1.24
N MET A 639 10.09 29.77 1.24
CA MET A 639 10.20 28.64 0.31
C MET A 639 10.03 29.09 -1.15
N GLU A 640 9.11 30.00 -1.44
CA GLU A 640 8.92 30.55 -2.81
C GLU A 640 10.17 31.32 -3.26
N LYS A 641 10.73 32.19 -2.40
CA LYS A 641 11.96 32.93 -2.68
C LYS A 641 13.11 31.97 -3.01
N CYS A 642 13.36 31.01 -2.13
CA CYS A 642 14.46 30.06 -2.31
C CYS A 642 14.24 29.15 -3.52
N ALA A 643 13.00 28.78 -3.84
CA ALA A 643 12.69 28.01 -5.03
C ALA A 643 13.01 28.78 -6.33
N LEU A 644 12.73 30.09 -6.38
CA LEU A 644 13.12 30.93 -7.51
C LEU A 644 14.65 31.12 -7.56
N MET A 645 15.33 31.24 -6.41
CA MET A 645 16.78 31.25 -6.35
C MET A 645 17.38 29.93 -6.87
N GLU A 646 16.82 28.78 -6.48
CA GLU A 646 17.22 27.47 -7.02
C GLU A 646 17.08 27.41 -8.55
N ALA A 647 15.98 27.95 -9.10
CA ALA A 647 15.78 28.02 -10.54
C ALA A 647 16.83 28.89 -11.24
N LEU A 648 17.20 30.03 -10.66
CA LEU A 648 18.27 30.89 -11.20
C LEU A 648 19.64 30.20 -11.15
N VAL A 649 19.96 29.47 -10.07
CA VAL A 649 21.18 28.68 -9.95
C VAL A 649 21.23 27.57 -11.02
N LEU A 650 20.09 26.92 -11.28
CA LEU A 650 20.02 25.90 -12.34
C LEU A 650 20.30 26.46 -13.74
N ILE A 651 19.86 27.68 -14.03
CA ILE A 651 20.18 28.33 -15.31
C ILE A 651 21.65 28.77 -15.34
N SER A 652 22.18 29.29 -14.23
CA SER A 652 23.59 29.73 -14.18
C SER A 652 24.59 28.58 -14.37
N ASN A 653 24.23 27.35 -14.01
CA ASN A 653 25.02 26.16 -14.33
C ASN A 653 25.29 26.03 -15.85
N GLN A 654 24.39 26.49 -16.71
CA GLN A 654 24.58 26.47 -18.17
C GLN A 654 25.51 27.56 -18.70
N PHE A 655 26.01 28.47 -17.86
CA PHE A 655 27.13 29.32 -18.26
C PHE A 655 28.38 28.49 -18.56
N LYS A 656 28.51 27.30 -17.94
CA LYS A 656 29.66 26.40 -18.08
C LYS A 656 31.00 27.12 -17.92
N ASN A 657 31.05 28.10 -17.01
CA ASN A 657 32.21 28.92 -16.73
C ASN A 657 32.28 29.22 -15.23
N TYR A 658 33.39 28.82 -14.61
CA TYR A 658 33.58 28.89 -13.17
C TYR A 658 33.47 30.33 -12.64
N GLU A 659 34.22 31.27 -13.21
CA GLU A 659 34.26 32.66 -12.72
C GLU A 659 32.91 33.36 -12.90
N ARG A 660 32.24 33.14 -14.04
CA ARG A 660 30.92 33.73 -14.28
C ARG A 660 29.87 33.22 -13.29
N GLN A 661 29.89 31.92 -12.97
CA GLN A 661 29.01 31.34 -11.97
C GLN A 661 29.36 31.83 -10.57
N LYS A 662 30.65 31.91 -10.24
CA LYS A 662 31.13 32.39 -8.94
C LYS A 662 30.61 33.80 -8.65
N VAL A 663 30.85 34.76 -9.55
CA VAL A 663 30.41 36.15 -9.41
C VAL A 663 28.89 36.24 -9.25
N PHE A 664 28.15 35.46 -10.05
CA PHE A 664 26.69 35.42 -9.96
C PHE A 664 26.20 34.90 -8.59
N LEU A 665 26.80 33.82 -8.08
CA LEU A 665 26.41 33.22 -6.80
C LEU A 665 26.79 34.13 -5.62
N GLU A 666 27.92 34.84 -5.71
CA GLU A 666 28.30 35.85 -4.72
C GLU A 666 27.29 37.01 -4.69
N GLU A 667 26.87 37.53 -5.85
CA GLU A 667 25.81 38.57 -5.92
C GLU A 667 24.49 38.04 -5.36
N LEU A 668 24.09 36.82 -5.75
CA LEU A 668 22.84 36.21 -5.31
C LEU A 668 22.80 35.95 -3.80
N MET A 669 23.93 35.55 -3.21
CA MET A 669 24.06 35.21 -1.79
C MET A 669 24.47 36.39 -0.90
N ALA A 670 24.86 37.54 -1.46
CA ALA A 670 25.26 38.72 -0.68
C ALA A 670 24.22 39.15 0.37
N PRO A 671 22.89 39.19 0.08
CA PRO A 671 21.89 39.50 1.10
C PRO A 671 21.84 38.46 2.23
N VAL A 672 22.00 37.17 1.88
CA VAL A 672 22.02 36.07 2.86
C VAL A 672 23.26 36.16 3.73
N ALA A 673 24.42 36.44 3.14
CA ALA A 673 25.68 36.62 3.85
C ALA A 673 25.60 37.80 4.84
N SER A 674 25.03 38.93 4.44
CA SER A 674 24.86 40.09 5.31
C SER A 674 24.01 39.80 6.55
N ILE A 675 22.96 38.99 6.41
CA ILE A 675 22.10 38.61 7.54
C ILE A 675 22.81 37.57 8.40
N TRP A 676 23.34 36.51 7.77
CA TRP A 676 23.90 35.34 8.43
C TRP A 676 25.20 35.61 9.18
N LEU A 677 26.04 36.52 8.67
CA LEU A 677 27.34 36.90 9.25
C LEU A 677 27.27 38.15 10.14
N SER A 678 26.08 38.70 10.38
CA SER A 678 25.90 39.81 11.32
C SER A 678 26.26 39.38 12.76
N GLU A 679 26.83 40.28 13.55
CA GLU A 679 27.21 40.00 14.95
C GLU A 679 25.99 39.58 15.79
N ASP A 680 24.85 40.22 15.56
CA ASP A 680 23.58 39.89 16.22
C ASP A 680 23.14 38.45 15.91
N MET A 681 23.20 38.04 14.63
CA MET A 681 22.86 36.67 14.24
C MET A 681 23.87 35.67 14.81
N HIS A 682 25.17 35.96 14.77
CA HIS A 682 26.18 35.08 15.35
C HIS A 682 25.92 34.80 16.85
N ARG A 683 25.54 35.83 17.62
CA ARG A 683 25.13 35.68 19.01
C ARG A 683 23.87 34.83 19.16
N VAL A 684 22.85 35.08 18.34
CA VAL A 684 21.58 34.32 18.31
C VAL A 684 21.82 32.84 18.02
N LEU A 685 22.74 32.49 17.11
CA LEU A 685 23.01 31.10 16.73
C LEU A 685 23.89 30.37 17.75
N SER A 686 24.62 31.10 18.60
CA SER A 686 25.59 30.52 19.55
C SER A 686 25.07 30.37 20.97
N ASP A 687 24.17 31.27 21.41
CA ASP A 687 23.59 31.28 22.75
C ASP A 687 22.15 30.78 22.74
N VAL A 688 21.86 29.74 23.54
CA VAL A 688 20.53 29.10 23.63
C VAL A 688 19.47 30.09 24.10
N ASP A 689 19.80 30.99 25.04
CA ASP A 689 18.82 31.95 25.58
C ASP A 689 18.51 33.05 24.55
N ALA A 690 19.52 33.55 23.86
CA ALA A 690 19.34 34.48 22.75
C ALA A 690 18.55 33.86 21.59
N PHE A 691 18.78 32.58 21.28
CA PHE A 691 18.03 31.83 20.28
C PHE A 691 16.54 31.71 20.64
N ILE A 692 16.24 31.32 21.88
CA ILE A 692 14.86 31.21 22.40
C ILE A 692 14.13 32.55 22.29
N ALA A 693 14.77 33.66 22.67
CA ALA A 693 14.19 35.00 22.59
C ALA A 693 14.00 35.47 21.12
N TYR A 694 14.96 35.16 20.24
CA TYR A 694 14.87 35.51 18.81
C TYR A 694 13.72 34.78 18.11
N VAL A 695 13.57 33.49 18.39
CA VAL A 695 12.49 32.63 17.89
C VAL A 695 11.16 32.94 18.60
N GLY A 696 11.18 33.42 19.84
CA GLY A 696 10.01 33.79 20.64
C GLY A 696 9.33 32.61 21.34
N ALA A 697 10.09 31.57 21.72
CA ALA A 697 9.57 30.40 22.44
C ALA A 697 9.34 30.65 23.95
N ASP A 698 9.71 31.84 24.44
CA ASP A 698 9.60 32.33 25.82
C ASP A 698 8.37 33.22 26.07
N ARG A 699 7.55 33.47 25.04
CA ARG A 699 6.39 34.38 25.12
C ARG A 699 5.14 33.68 25.67
N LYS A 700 4.54 34.29 26.71
CA LYS A 700 3.33 33.80 27.44
C LYS A 700 1.99 34.04 26.75
N GLY A 701 1.95 34.80 25.66
CA GLY A 701 0.73 35.11 24.91
C GLY A 701 1.03 35.61 23.50
N CYS A 702 0.35 35.05 22.51
CA CYS A 702 0.26 35.63 21.17
C CYS A 702 -1.03 36.44 21.09
N ASP A 703 -0.98 37.74 21.39
CA ASP A 703 -2.12 38.62 21.12
C ASP A 703 -2.35 38.67 19.59
N PRO A 704 -3.56 38.33 19.07
CA PRO A 704 -3.82 38.19 17.64
C PRO A 704 -3.66 39.47 16.79
N GLY A 705 -3.36 40.63 17.41
CA GLY A 705 -3.32 41.95 16.77
C GLY A 705 -1.98 42.69 16.83
N LEU A 706 -0.95 42.15 17.47
CA LEU A 706 0.41 42.71 17.45
C LEU A 706 1.21 42.03 16.34
N GLU A 707 1.83 42.82 15.43
CA GLU A 707 2.71 42.30 14.38
C GLU A 707 3.71 41.29 14.98
N ASP A 708 3.66 40.02 14.52
CA ASP A 708 4.50 38.93 15.02
C ASP A 708 5.96 39.14 14.59
N SER A 709 6.67 40.02 15.31
CA SER A 709 8.09 40.32 15.12
C SER A 709 8.96 39.06 15.17
N CYS A 710 8.64 38.13 16.07
CA CYS A 710 9.31 36.82 16.14
C CYS A 710 9.02 35.95 14.91
N GLY A 711 7.83 36.07 14.31
CA GLY A 711 7.49 35.46 13.03
C GLY A 711 8.45 35.87 11.92
N LEU A 712 8.72 37.16 11.79
CA LEU A 712 9.67 37.68 10.80
C LEU A 712 11.10 37.21 11.08
N ASN A 713 11.51 37.18 12.35
CA ASN A 713 12.83 36.67 12.76
C ASN A 713 13.03 35.20 12.36
N ARG A 714 12.09 34.31 12.73
CA ARG A 714 12.11 32.89 12.33
C ARG A 714 12.11 32.72 10.82
N ALA A 715 11.37 33.57 10.11
CA ALA A 715 11.29 33.57 8.66
C ALA A 715 12.64 33.98 8.03
N ARG A 716 13.31 35.03 8.53
CA ARG A 716 14.64 35.44 8.07
C ARG A 716 15.71 34.36 8.29
N MET A 717 15.68 33.70 9.46
CA MET A 717 16.58 32.57 9.73
C MET A 717 16.30 31.41 8.76
N SER A 718 15.02 31.05 8.58
CA SER A 718 14.62 30.02 7.62
C SER A 718 15.07 30.35 6.21
N PHE A 719 14.92 31.61 5.78
CA PHE A 719 15.37 32.08 4.45
C PHE A 719 16.86 31.84 4.23
N CYS A 720 17.70 32.13 5.24
CA CYS A 720 19.13 31.90 5.14
C CYS A 720 19.44 30.41 4.96
N VAL A 721 18.88 29.55 5.82
CA VAL A 721 19.09 28.09 5.76
C VAL A 721 18.58 27.51 4.45
N TYR A 722 17.38 27.89 3.99
CA TYR A 722 16.85 27.43 2.69
C TYR A 722 17.72 27.90 1.52
N SER A 723 18.24 29.12 1.55
CA SER A 723 19.08 29.66 0.47
C SER A 723 20.44 28.95 0.40
N ILE A 724 21.07 28.72 1.56
CA ILE A 724 22.32 27.93 1.67
C ILE A 724 22.07 26.53 1.11
N LEU A 725 21.00 25.87 1.54
CA LEU A 725 20.63 24.54 1.05
C LEU A 725 20.38 24.53 -0.46
N GLY A 726 19.61 25.49 -0.98
CA GLY A 726 19.30 25.59 -2.40
C GLY A 726 20.54 25.74 -3.26
N VAL A 727 21.48 26.63 -2.87
CA VAL A 727 22.73 26.84 -3.61
C VAL A 727 23.64 25.62 -3.56
N VAL A 728 23.85 25.02 -2.39
CA VAL A 728 24.69 23.80 -2.24
C VAL A 728 24.12 22.63 -3.03
N LYS A 729 22.79 22.49 -3.05
CA LYS A 729 22.08 21.40 -3.72
C LYS A 729 22.06 21.53 -5.24
N ARG A 730 22.05 22.76 -5.78
CA ARG A 730 21.83 23.00 -7.21
C ARG A 730 23.06 23.40 -7.98
N THR A 731 24.08 24.00 -7.36
CA THR A 731 25.30 24.41 -8.06
C THR A 731 26.08 23.18 -8.47
N CYS A 732 26.43 23.07 -9.75
CA CYS A 732 27.25 21.97 -10.26
C CYS A 732 28.14 22.40 -11.42
N TRP A 733 29.29 21.74 -11.56
CA TRP A 733 30.11 21.82 -12.76
C TRP A 733 29.47 21.03 -13.94
N PRO A 734 29.91 21.27 -15.19
CA PRO A 734 29.43 20.52 -16.35
C PRO A 734 29.69 19.01 -16.23
N THR A 735 28.76 18.18 -16.71
CA THR A 735 28.90 16.72 -16.72
C THR A 735 29.96 16.26 -17.73
N ASP A 736 30.14 17.00 -18.83
CA ASP A 736 31.19 16.73 -19.81
C ASP A 736 32.55 17.26 -19.33
N LEU A 737 33.58 16.42 -19.42
CA LEU A 737 34.91 16.73 -18.90
C LEU A 737 35.61 17.85 -19.68
N GLU A 738 35.42 17.90 -21.01
CA GLU A 738 36.06 18.92 -21.84
C GLU A 738 35.41 20.29 -21.62
N GLU A 739 34.08 20.32 -21.48
CA GLU A 739 33.36 21.52 -21.03
C GLU A 739 33.81 21.97 -19.63
N ALA A 740 34.01 21.03 -18.71
CA ALA A 740 34.49 21.36 -17.36
C ALA A 740 35.92 21.92 -17.35
N LYS A 741 36.82 21.39 -18.19
CA LYS A 741 38.18 21.94 -18.38
C LYS A 741 38.14 23.33 -19.01
N ALA A 742 37.39 23.49 -20.11
CA ALA A 742 37.25 24.76 -20.82
C ALA A 742 36.63 25.85 -19.91
N GLY A 743 35.69 25.46 -19.06
CA GLY A 743 35.06 26.32 -18.07
C GLY A 743 35.90 26.63 -16.83
N GLY A 744 37.08 26.01 -16.67
CA GLY A 744 37.98 26.23 -15.53
C GLY A 744 37.54 25.56 -14.23
N PHE A 745 36.78 24.46 -14.29
CA PHE A 745 36.32 23.71 -13.11
C PHE A 745 37.31 22.65 -12.62
N VAL A 746 38.23 22.19 -13.48
CA VAL A 746 39.23 21.17 -13.13
C VAL A 746 40.47 21.84 -12.56
N VAL A 747 40.83 21.53 -11.31
CA VAL A 747 42.00 22.09 -10.61
C VAL A 747 43.21 21.15 -10.59
N GLY A 748 42.99 19.86 -10.81
CA GLY A 748 44.05 18.85 -10.79
C GLY A 748 43.51 17.45 -11.03
N TYR A 749 44.34 16.45 -10.72
CA TYR A 749 43.98 15.03 -10.82
C TYR A 749 44.43 14.29 -9.57
N THR A 750 43.69 13.26 -9.18
CA THR A 750 44.07 12.34 -8.10
C THR A 750 45.29 11.50 -8.52
N PRO A 751 45.96 10.83 -7.57
CA PRO A 751 47.03 9.88 -7.88
C PRO A 751 46.59 8.74 -8.82
N THR A 752 45.29 8.42 -8.83
CA THR A 752 44.67 7.42 -9.72
C THR A 752 44.28 7.97 -11.09
N GLY A 753 44.45 9.28 -11.32
CA GLY A 753 44.17 9.94 -12.60
C GLY A 753 42.74 10.47 -12.75
N ASN A 754 41.92 10.48 -11.70
CA ASN A 754 40.57 11.05 -11.73
C ASN A 754 40.63 12.59 -11.63
N PRO A 755 39.80 13.34 -12.37
CA PRO A 755 39.79 14.80 -12.30
C PRO A 755 39.30 15.30 -10.94
N ILE A 756 39.97 16.32 -10.41
CA ILE A 756 39.57 17.04 -9.20
C ILE A 756 38.84 18.32 -9.63
N PHE A 757 37.61 18.47 -9.18
CA PHE A 757 36.76 19.61 -9.50
C PHE A 757 36.71 20.60 -8.34
N ARG A 758 36.44 21.87 -8.67
CA ARG A 758 36.08 22.92 -7.70
C ARG A 758 34.67 23.42 -7.94
N ASN A 759 33.93 23.70 -6.88
CA ASN A 759 32.58 24.23 -6.97
C ASN A 759 32.56 25.77 -6.89
N PRO A 760 31.85 26.48 -7.79
CA PRO A 760 31.70 27.93 -7.72
C PRO A 760 31.10 28.45 -6.40
N CYS A 761 30.30 27.64 -5.69
CA CYS A 761 29.71 28.05 -4.42
C CYS A 761 30.63 27.85 -3.21
N THR A 762 31.75 27.12 -3.34
CA THR A 762 32.59 26.72 -2.20
C THR A 762 32.97 27.91 -1.32
N GLU A 763 33.58 28.95 -1.90
CA GLU A 763 34.11 30.09 -1.14
C GLU A 763 33.01 30.79 -0.32
N GLN A 764 31.82 30.91 -0.90
CA GLN A 764 30.69 31.57 -0.26
C GLN A 764 30.07 30.70 0.84
N ILE A 765 29.95 29.39 0.61
CA ILE A 765 29.31 28.47 1.58
C ILE A 765 30.22 28.20 2.77
N LEU A 766 31.54 28.06 2.58
CA LEU A 766 32.48 27.86 3.68
C LEU A 766 32.46 29.03 4.67
N LYS A 767 32.28 30.28 4.20
CA LYS A 767 32.10 31.46 5.08
C LYS A 767 30.89 31.33 6.01
N LEU A 768 29.87 30.56 5.63
CA LEU A 768 28.60 30.41 6.36
C LEU A 768 28.59 29.16 7.27
N LEU A 769 29.57 28.26 7.12
CA LEU A 769 29.62 26.94 7.76
C LEU A 769 29.71 27.05 9.29
N ASP A 770 30.52 27.96 9.82
CA ASP A 770 30.71 28.11 11.27
C ASP A 770 29.41 28.45 11.99
N ASN A 771 28.65 29.39 11.44
CA ASN A 771 27.33 29.80 11.95
C ASN A 771 26.29 28.69 11.78
N LEU A 772 26.39 27.87 10.72
CA LEU A 772 25.55 26.69 10.57
C LEU A 772 25.83 25.64 11.64
N LEU A 773 27.10 25.35 11.93
CA LEU A 773 27.49 24.44 13.00
C LEU A 773 27.10 24.98 14.38
N ALA A 774 27.18 26.30 14.59
CA ALA A 774 26.66 26.96 15.79
C ALA A 774 25.16 26.73 15.95
N LEU A 775 24.37 26.95 14.90
CA LEU A 775 22.93 26.67 14.92
C LEU A 775 22.63 25.20 15.24
N ILE A 776 23.32 24.26 14.60
CA ILE A 776 23.12 22.82 14.83
C ILE A 776 23.43 22.47 16.28
N ARG A 777 24.53 22.98 16.83
CA ARG A 777 24.91 22.78 18.23
C ARG A 777 23.83 23.31 19.17
N THR A 778 23.36 24.54 18.95
CA THR A 778 22.31 25.18 19.75
C THR A 778 21.00 24.40 19.67
N HIS A 779 20.60 23.95 18.48
CA HIS A 779 19.38 23.16 18.27
C HIS A 779 19.46 21.79 18.96
N ASN A 780 20.57 21.07 18.83
CA ASN A 780 20.76 19.80 19.54
C ASN A 780 20.76 19.97 21.07
N THR A 781 21.33 21.07 21.56
CA THR A 781 21.36 21.40 22.99
C THR A 781 19.96 21.72 23.53
N LEU A 782 19.08 22.27 22.69
CA LEU A 782 17.70 22.62 23.05
C LEU A 782 16.86 21.39 23.47
N TYR A 783 17.25 20.19 23.03
CA TYR A 783 16.61 18.93 23.44
C TYR A 783 16.97 18.48 24.86
N ALA A 784 17.95 19.12 25.52
CA ALA A 784 18.26 18.82 26.91
C ALA A 784 17.06 19.24 27.82
N PRO A 785 16.65 18.41 28.80
CA PRO A 785 15.47 18.68 29.63
C PRO A 785 15.49 20.05 30.32
N GLU A 786 16.65 20.49 30.78
CA GLU A 786 16.86 21.79 31.41
C GLU A 786 16.67 22.97 30.44
N MET A 787 16.97 22.80 29.16
CA MET A 787 16.78 23.83 28.13
C MET A 787 15.36 23.81 27.59
N LEU A 788 14.76 22.63 27.45
CA LEU A 788 13.35 22.48 27.06
C LEU A 788 12.42 23.13 28.09
N ALA A 789 12.75 23.03 29.38
CA ALA A 789 12.01 23.70 30.46
C ALA A 789 12.05 25.24 30.41
N LYS A 790 12.95 25.84 29.62
CA LYS A 790 12.98 27.30 29.40
C LYS A 790 11.89 27.77 28.43
N MET A 791 11.28 26.87 27.65
CA MET A 791 10.13 27.20 26.82
C MET A 791 8.88 27.38 27.69
N VAL A 792 8.09 28.42 27.40
CA VAL A 792 6.90 28.76 28.18
C VAL A 792 5.64 28.30 27.45
N GLU A 793 4.58 27.96 28.20
CA GLU A 793 3.25 27.69 27.62
C GLU A 793 2.83 28.85 26.68
N PRO A 794 2.41 28.56 25.43
CA PRO A 794 1.96 27.27 24.87
C PRO A 794 3.03 26.42 24.13
N PHE A 795 4.32 26.77 24.21
CA PHE A 795 5.38 26.18 23.37
C PHE A 795 6.17 25.03 24.01
N THR A 796 5.73 24.53 25.16
CA THR A 796 6.36 23.39 25.85
C THR A 796 6.45 22.13 24.98
N LYS A 797 5.55 21.99 24.00
CA LYS A 797 5.52 20.88 23.02
C LYS A 797 6.04 21.27 21.63
N ALA A 798 6.75 22.39 21.50
CA ALA A 798 7.20 22.88 20.19
C ALA A 798 8.24 21.97 19.51
N LEU A 799 8.95 21.14 20.28
CA LEU A 799 9.93 20.19 19.76
C LEU A 799 9.36 18.80 19.46
N ASP A 800 8.14 18.51 19.95
CA ASP A 800 7.45 17.23 19.76
C ASP A 800 7.17 16.94 18.27
N MET A 801 7.05 15.64 17.95
CA MET A 801 6.62 15.16 16.64
C MET A 801 5.23 15.68 16.27
N LEU A 802 5.03 16.09 15.01
CA LEU A 802 3.73 16.58 14.56
C LEU A 802 2.69 15.44 14.52
N GLU A 803 1.42 15.74 14.80
CA GLU A 803 0.34 14.75 14.75
C GLU A 803 0.18 14.09 13.37
N VAL A 804 0.46 14.83 12.30
CA VAL A 804 0.47 14.31 10.92
C VAL A 804 1.56 13.25 10.74
N GLU A 805 2.74 13.48 11.31
CA GLU A 805 3.86 12.53 11.25
C GLU A 805 3.56 11.31 12.12
N LYS A 806 2.99 11.50 13.33
CA LYS A 806 2.54 10.40 14.20
C LYS A 806 1.53 9.49 13.48
N SER A 807 0.52 10.09 12.84
CA SER A 807 -0.49 9.35 12.09
C SER A 807 0.14 8.59 10.92
N ALA A 808 1.10 9.21 10.21
CA ALA A 808 1.80 8.57 9.10
C ALA A 808 2.63 7.36 9.54
N ILE A 809 3.36 7.42 10.66
CA ILE A 809 4.15 6.28 11.15
C ILE A 809 3.28 5.16 11.74
N LEU A 810 2.09 5.50 12.27
CA LEU A 810 1.12 4.54 12.78
C LEU A 810 0.33 3.85 11.64
N GLY A 811 0.53 4.26 10.40
CA GLY A 811 -0.21 3.74 9.24
C GLY A 811 -1.68 4.20 9.21
N LEU A 812 -2.03 5.21 10.00
CA LEU A 812 -3.39 5.76 10.04
C LEU A 812 -3.61 6.69 8.83
N PRO A 813 -4.76 6.60 8.16
CA PRO A 813 -5.14 7.54 7.11
C PRO A 813 -5.10 8.99 7.58
N GLN A 814 -4.72 9.88 6.67
CA GLN A 814 -4.69 11.32 6.96
C GLN A 814 -6.11 11.91 6.86
N PRO A 815 -6.47 12.89 7.71
CA PRO A 815 -7.81 13.47 7.69
C PRO A 815 -8.08 14.19 6.37
N LEU A 816 -9.28 13.97 5.82
CA LEU A 816 -9.77 14.68 4.64
C LEU A 816 -10.09 16.13 5.01
N LEU A 817 -9.21 17.06 4.63
CA LEU A 817 -9.36 18.49 4.90
C LEU A 817 -9.70 19.24 3.61
N GLU A 818 -10.73 20.08 3.67
CA GLU A 818 -11.06 21.00 2.60
C GLU A 818 -9.97 22.09 2.49
N LEU A 819 -9.29 22.12 1.34
CA LEU A 819 -8.08 22.92 1.15
C LEU A 819 -8.35 24.43 1.00
N ASN A 820 -9.57 24.79 0.61
CA ASN A 820 -9.96 26.18 0.38
C ASN A 820 -10.36 26.91 1.67
N ASP A 821 -10.98 26.20 2.62
CA ASP A 821 -11.45 26.81 3.89
C ASP A 821 -10.50 26.55 5.07
N SER A 822 -9.48 25.71 4.89
CA SER A 822 -8.53 25.40 5.95
C SER A 822 -7.37 26.41 6.02
N PRO A 823 -7.11 27.04 7.18
CA PRO A 823 -5.93 27.86 7.36
C PRO A 823 -4.66 27.01 7.24
N VAL A 824 -3.58 27.64 6.78
CA VAL A 824 -2.28 26.96 6.60
C VAL A 824 -1.80 26.27 7.87
N TYR A 825 -1.98 26.91 9.03
CA TYR A 825 -1.69 26.37 10.35
C TYR A 825 -2.95 26.46 11.21
N LYS A 826 -3.31 25.38 11.91
CA LYS A 826 -4.45 25.38 12.82
C LYS A 826 -4.11 26.06 14.14
N THR A 827 -2.85 25.95 14.58
CA THR A 827 -2.37 26.55 15.84
C THR A 827 -0.99 27.20 15.67
N VAL A 828 -0.65 28.14 16.56
CA VAL A 828 0.71 28.73 16.62
C VAL A 828 1.75 27.69 17.03
N LEU A 829 1.36 26.72 17.88
CA LEU A 829 2.19 25.58 18.25
C LEU A 829 2.56 24.72 17.04
N GLU A 830 1.59 24.35 16.18
CA GLU A 830 1.84 23.57 14.96
C GLU A 830 2.83 24.32 14.02
N ARG A 831 2.73 25.65 13.96
CA ARG A 831 3.67 26.48 13.19
C ARG A 831 5.09 26.39 13.75
N MET A 832 5.26 26.43 15.08
CA MET A 832 6.58 26.27 15.71
C MET A 832 7.13 24.85 15.57
N GLN A 833 6.30 23.81 15.74
CA GLN A 833 6.70 22.42 15.51
C GLN A 833 7.22 22.22 14.09
N ARG A 834 6.49 22.72 13.09
CA ARG A 834 6.93 22.64 11.68
C ARG A 834 8.21 23.42 11.43
N PHE A 835 8.37 24.59 12.04
CA PHE A 835 9.60 25.39 11.95
C PHE A 835 10.81 24.62 12.49
N PHE A 836 10.75 24.12 13.73
CA PHE A 836 11.86 23.35 14.31
C PHE A 836 12.17 22.08 13.51
N SER A 837 11.12 21.36 13.10
CA SER A 837 11.27 20.14 12.28
C SER A 837 12.03 20.42 11.00
N THR A 838 11.56 21.39 10.24
CA THR A 838 12.11 21.71 8.92
C THR A 838 13.50 22.35 9.04
N LEU A 839 13.71 23.19 10.06
CA LEU A 839 15.01 23.81 10.32
C LEU A 839 16.07 22.76 10.66
N TYR A 840 15.73 21.82 11.56
CA TYR A 840 16.61 20.72 11.96
C TYR A 840 17.03 19.90 10.73
N GLU A 841 16.06 19.37 9.99
CA GLU A 841 16.30 18.54 8.81
C GLU A 841 17.11 19.28 7.73
N ASN A 842 16.78 20.56 7.46
CA ASN A 842 17.50 21.34 6.46
C ASN A 842 18.95 21.61 6.84
N CYS A 843 19.26 21.84 8.11
CA CYS A 843 20.65 22.04 8.55
C CYS A 843 21.49 20.78 8.28
N PHE A 844 20.94 19.60 8.58
CA PHE A 844 21.60 18.33 8.26
C PHE A 844 21.63 18.04 6.76
N HIS A 845 20.62 18.44 6.00
CA HIS A 845 20.67 18.35 4.53
C HIS A 845 21.78 19.21 3.93
N ILE A 846 22.07 20.39 4.49
CA ILE A 846 23.21 21.21 4.05
C ILE A 846 24.51 20.44 4.30
N LEU A 847 24.73 19.91 5.51
CA LEU A 847 25.93 19.13 5.82
C LEU A 847 26.05 17.86 4.95
N GLY A 848 24.94 17.16 4.74
CA GLY A 848 24.90 15.98 3.87
C GLY A 848 25.25 16.33 2.42
N LYS A 849 24.73 17.42 1.88
CA LYS A 849 25.03 17.84 0.49
C LYS A 849 26.35 18.58 0.34
N ALA A 850 26.94 19.11 1.41
CA ALA A 850 28.22 19.82 1.38
C ALA A 850 29.36 18.92 0.88
N GLY A 851 29.43 17.66 1.33
CA GLY A 851 30.43 16.69 0.90
C GLY A 851 30.42 16.42 -0.60
N PRO A 852 29.33 15.88 -1.18
CA PRO A 852 29.23 15.63 -2.62
C PRO A 852 29.34 16.88 -3.50
N SER A 853 28.92 18.05 -2.99
CA SER A 853 28.90 19.30 -3.76
C SER A 853 30.29 19.96 -3.85
N MET A 854 31.05 19.99 -2.76
CA MET A 854 32.34 20.70 -2.66
C MET A 854 33.55 19.76 -2.56
N GLN A 855 33.32 18.46 -2.34
CA GLN A 855 34.35 17.41 -2.27
C GLN A 855 35.53 17.78 -1.37
N GLN A 856 36.74 17.86 -1.93
CA GLN A 856 37.98 18.06 -1.19
C GLN A 856 37.93 19.35 -0.37
N ASP A 857 37.38 20.44 -0.94
CA ASP A 857 37.33 21.74 -0.27
C ASP A 857 36.53 21.71 1.05
N PHE A 858 35.54 20.81 1.16
CA PHE A 858 34.80 20.59 2.40
C PHE A 858 35.54 19.61 3.32
N TYR A 859 36.02 18.48 2.80
CA TYR A 859 36.66 17.45 3.63
C TYR A 859 38.02 17.88 4.20
N THR A 860 38.68 18.87 3.60
CA THR A 860 39.95 19.44 4.11
C THR A 860 39.75 20.65 5.03
N VAL A 861 38.53 20.99 5.43
CA VAL A 861 38.27 22.04 6.43
C VAL A 861 38.99 21.70 7.74
N GLU A 862 39.67 22.68 8.32
CA GLU A 862 40.47 22.50 9.53
C GLU A 862 39.62 21.94 10.68
N HIS A 863 40.07 20.83 11.27
CA HIS A 863 39.41 20.16 12.39
C HIS A 863 37.94 19.76 12.12
N LEU A 864 37.53 19.54 10.87
CA LEU A 864 36.15 19.23 10.49
C LEU A 864 35.52 18.12 11.35
N ALA A 865 36.21 16.99 11.55
CA ALA A 865 35.70 15.88 12.35
C ALA A 865 35.40 16.31 13.80
N THR A 866 36.29 17.10 14.42
CA THR A 866 36.12 17.63 15.77
C THR A 866 34.97 18.64 15.81
N GLN A 867 34.84 19.50 14.81
CA GLN A 867 33.73 20.45 14.69
C GLN A 867 32.37 19.75 14.53
N LEU A 868 32.31 18.67 13.73
CA LEU A 868 31.10 17.86 13.58
C LEU A 868 30.74 17.16 14.90
N LEU A 869 31.69 16.50 15.56
CA LEU A 869 31.47 15.83 16.85
C LEU A 869 30.98 16.80 17.93
N SER A 870 31.55 18.00 17.99
CA SER A 870 31.18 19.04 18.96
C SER A 870 29.90 19.84 18.61
N SER A 871 29.31 19.61 17.43
CA SER A 871 28.12 20.35 16.97
C SER A 871 26.95 19.43 16.63
N ALA A 872 27.12 18.56 15.64
CA ALA A 872 26.11 17.63 15.17
C ALA A 872 25.81 16.51 16.18
N PHE A 873 26.83 16.07 16.92
CA PHE A 873 26.74 14.94 17.87
C PHE A 873 26.81 15.37 19.34
N VAL A 874 26.56 16.65 19.63
CA VAL A 874 26.75 17.25 20.96
C VAL A 874 25.84 16.66 22.05
N ASN A 875 24.60 16.28 21.72
CA ASN A 875 23.62 15.79 22.69
C ASN A 875 22.77 14.62 22.16
N LEU A 876 23.41 13.54 21.72
CA LEU A 876 22.68 12.38 21.18
C LEU A 876 21.77 11.70 22.21
N ASN A 877 22.10 11.78 23.51
CA ASN A 877 21.34 11.12 24.57
C ASN A 877 19.90 11.64 24.70
N ASN A 878 19.67 12.92 24.38
CA ASN A 878 18.34 13.55 24.50
C ASN A 878 17.65 13.77 23.15
N ILE A 879 18.33 13.51 22.03
CA ILE A 879 17.71 13.61 20.70
C ILE A 879 16.74 12.42 20.52
N PRO A 880 15.46 12.67 20.18
CA PRO A 880 14.49 11.61 20.03
C PRO A 880 14.63 10.86 18.70
N ASP A 881 14.09 9.65 18.63
CA ASP A 881 14.20 8.76 17.46
C ASP A 881 13.70 9.41 16.15
N TYR A 882 12.62 10.19 16.20
CA TYR A 882 12.06 10.87 15.02
C TYR A 882 12.95 11.99 14.47
N ARG A 883 13.98 12.43 15.21
CA ARG A 883 15.03 13.35 14.75
C ARG A 883 16.34 12.65 14.44
N LEU A 884 16.70 11.65 15.24
CA LEU A 884 17.90 10.85 15.00
C LEU A 884 17.82 10.08 13.68
N ARG A 885 16.66 9.50 13.35
CA ARG A 885 16.48 8.76 12.09
C ARG A 885 16.71 9.63 10.84
N PRO A 886 16.08 10.81 10.66
CA PRO A 886 16.41 11.73 9.57
C PRO A 886 17.88 12.14 9.57
N MET A 887 18.46 12.49 10.72
CA MET A 887 19.87 12.86 10.84
C MET A 887 20.78 11.74 10.32
N LEU A 888 20.57 10.50 10.76
CA LEU A 888 21.36 9.35 10.32
C LEU A 888 21.18 9.10 8.83
N HIS A 889 19.96 9.05 8.31
CA HIS A 889 19.70 8.81 6.90
C HIS A 889 20.39 9.85 6.00
N ILE A 890 20.30 11.14 6.34
CA ILE A 890 20.89 12.23 5.57
C ILE A 890 22.43 12.18 5.60
N LEU A 891 23.01 11.92 6.77
CA LEU A 891 24.47 11.90 6.95
C LEU A 891 25.09 10.59 6.45
N SER A 892 24.44 9.43 6.63
CA SER A 892 24.99 8.13 6.21
C SER A 892 25.03 7.98 4.70
N GLU A 893 23.98 8.43 3.98
CA GLU A 893 23.96 8.37 2.51
C GLU A 893 24.95 9.33 1.85
N SER A 894 25.45 10.35 2.57
CA SER A 894 26.18 11.45 1.93
C SER A 894 27.59 11.71 2.48
N LEU A 895 27.90 11.30 3.72
CA LEU A 895 29.22 11.50 4.35
C LEU A 895 29.99 10.19 4.58
N ALA A 896 29.30 9.05 4.63
CA ALA A 896 29.90 7.74 4.91
C ALA A 896 30.09 6.86 3.66
N ASP A 897 29.65 7.34 2.49
CA ASP A 897 29.94 6.73 1.19
C ASP A 897 31.06 7.54 0.52
N PRO A 898 32.34 7.34 0.88
CA PRO A 898 33.43 7.76 0.01
C PRO A 898 33.36 6.82 -1.18
N GLY A 899 32.55 7.16 -2.18
CA GLY A 899 32.61 6.48 -3.46
C GLY A 899 34.07 6.41 -3.93
N ASP A 900 34.51 5.18 -4.15
CA ASP A 900 35.82 4.70 -4.66
C ASP A 900 36.86 5.71 -5.16
#